data_AF-A0A2E5VU98-F1
#
_entry.id   AF-A0A2E5VU98-F1
#
_cell.length_a   1.000
_cell.length_b   1.000
_cell.length_c   1.000
_cell.angle_alpha   90.00
_cell.angle_beta   90.00
_cell.angle_gamma   90.00
#
_symmetry.space_group_name_H-M   'P 1'
#
loop_
_entity.id
_entity.type
_entity.pdbx_description
1 polymer ?
#
loop_
_entity_poly.entity_id
_entity_poly.type
_entity_poly.pdbx_seq_one_letter_code
_entity_poly.pdbx_strand_id
1 'polypeptide(L)'
;MVLSLPKLLSVSTLIFFAATSAAADAQRFLPYRDFQVYVTSTPGAADASQVHIDLAMHNRGDHSLPVTVVLNKSRQLKFAGGNVSRRIPSKGRSVWRFDVGPTEPFTREVLMGSIKLGDKGSRDLFIAVRGPDPGDFENEKLQRLTDVANAVAVYVPRTAKAVEQVRRASRASRPTCDVVLASQGGSHFALIVEPSPEGLSLPTEDHSAFLARWKEVGRRRGEPELIDAVDDLLRIVELQSGAKLKVSDEADHGIRLRLRDSAPDGQKWPHVESYRLAIDSDVLIESSTLEGIQQGIYGLLTDHMDCHWFLPRGMGEEIILPAEKTICLPRVDAVHTPSFFSATGMSWSNARRWDRRNRAFINRGRMVFGHAWSSFINRNEYPYEKNSEMWARDLEDKVRVFHTAYAQTNFCSTSPEVIDVVSRKANERLAAPDALVTSLDPEDYAPMCLCERCREVDTSYGVSEPDGTFVTDRLLHFSNQVFQRLDEKNKDKFLGILVYGFQMELPVNARPHPNHTGLICNMPWQYDHTRPFNDPTSPRNVEFHRLLQGWGKILSQYGFYDYYGHWSYWGPWGVVQKMREDLPAFRDLGGTYLMIESQPNFAIHGLNLYIASRLAWNVDLDVDLLLDEFYRKFYGPAAEPMRQYWQAIDRHQALTRPGSNVHLVVARRQGFYEELFGHLDRAVQLAVDRPQRYRDRVQFARDGLLWGQRRASIEVVNNFRLFRPGDLTKEVNKGRDYSQAIQLIEQNREFFRQTIEKYGTGGHEYWPALTPTYFVPQIDRMLEAIKKLGDSG
;
A
#
# COMPACT_ATOMS: atom_id res chain seq x y z
N MET A 1 18.50 10.72 -57.02
CA MET A 1 18.07 9.48 -57.68
C MET A 1 17.80 8.46 -56.58
N VAL A 2 16.59 7.92 -56.57
CA VAL A 2 16.00 7.03 -55.54
C VAL A 2 16.54 5.59 -55.71
N LEU A 3 16.36 4.76 -54.66
CA LEU A 3 16.35 3.26 -54.59
C LEU A 3 17.57 2.67 -53.84
N SER A 4 17.48 1.62 -53.01
CA SER A 4 16.38 0.73 -52.58
C SER A 4 16.84 -0.25 -51.50
N LEU A 5 15.96 -0.60 -50.55
CA LEU A 5 16.03 -1.78 -49.66
C LEU A 5 15.73 -3.10 -50.40
N PRO A 6 16.10 -4.26 -49.83
CA PRO A 6 15.31 -5.49 -49.97
C PRO A 6 14.77 -6.06 -48.65
N LYS A 7 13.63 -6.73 -48.81
CA LYS A 7 12.74 -7.41 -47.85
C LYS A 7 13.29 -8.77 -47.40
N LEU A 8 12.88 -9.21 -46.21
CA LEU A 8 12.69 -10.63 -45.88
C LEU A 8 11.37 -10.78 -45.09
N LEU A 9 10.46 -11.60 -45.63
CA LEU A 9 9.11 -11.88 -45.13
C LEU A 9 9.09 -13.14 -44.26
N SER A 10 8.40 -13.02 -43.13
CA SER A 10 7.39 -13.93 -42.54
C SER A 10 7.62 -15.45 -42.49
N VAL A 11 7.61 -15.99 -41.26
CA VAL A 11 6.75 -17.15 -40.93
C VAL A 11 5.87 -16.74 -39.75
N SER A 12 4.65 -16.32 -40.06
CA SER A 12 3.61 -15.90 -39.10
C SER A 12 2.36 -16.76 -39.33
N THR A 13 2.29 -17.95 -38.72
CA THR A 13 1.06 -18.76 -38.81
C THR A 13 0.93 -19.65 -37.58
N LEU A 14 0.36 -19.12 -36.48
CA LEU A 14 -0.41 -19.87 -35.44
C LEU A 14 -0.87 -19.03 -34.23
N ILE A 15 -0.62 -17.72 -34.19
CA ILE A 15 -1.01 -16.86 -33.03
C ILE A 15 -2.35 -16.11 -33.23
N PHE A 16 -2.95 -16.13 -34.43
CA PHE A 16 -4.07 -15.24 -34.76
C PHE A 16 -5.48 -15.68 -34.30
N PHE A 17 -5.66 -16.95 -33.88
CA PHE A 17 -6.98 -17.43 -33.42
C PHE A 17 -7.21 -17.33 -31.91
N ALA A 18 -6.15 -17.22 -31.09
CA ALA A 18 -6.26 -16.97 -29.65
C ALA A 18 -6.29 -15.46 -29.31
N ALA A 19 -5.60 -14.64 -30.10
CA ALA A 19 -5.56 -13.19 -29.88
C ALA A 19 -6.88 -12.48 -30.21
N THR A 20 -7.68 -13.03 -31.13
CA THR A 20 -8.97 -12.44 -31.53
C THR A 20 -10.10 -12.74 -30.55
N SER A 21 -10.09 -13.88 -29.85
CA SER A 21 -11.00 -14.15 -28.73
C SER A 21 -10.56 -13.45 -27.44
N ALA A 22 -9.26 -13.38 -27.16
CA ALA A 22 -8.71 -12.67 -25.99
C ALA A 22 -8.89 -11.14 -26.09
N ALA A 23 -8.76 -10.55 -27.30
CA ALA A 23 -9.05 -9.13 -27.52
C ALA A 23 -10.56 -8.82 -27.46
N ALA A 24 -11.42 -9.76 -27.86
CA ALA A 24 -12.88 -9.64 -27.72
C ALA A 24 -13.36 -9.89 -26.28
N ASP A 25 -12.61 -10.66 -25.48
CA ASP A 25 -12.86 -10.88 -24.05
C ASP A 25 -12.31 -9.77 -23.16
N ALA A 26 -11.13 -9.20 -23.49
CA ALA A 26 -10.56 -8.03 -22.82
C ALA A 26 -11.45 -6.78 -22.95
N GLN A 27 -12.35 -6.75 -23.94
CA GLN A 27 -13.37 -5.71 -24.10
C GLN A 27 -14.61 -5.88 -23.19
N ARG A 28 -14.75 -6.95 -22.40
CA ARG A 28 -16.04 -7.27 -21.75
C ARG A 28 -16.39 -6.41 -20.53
N PHE A 29 -15.43 -5.81 -19.83
CA PHE A 29 -15.69 -4.86 -18.72
C PHE A 29 -14.60 -3.79 -18.64
N LEU A 30 -15.03 -2.53 -18.51
CA LEU A 30 -14.13 -1.39 -18.42
C LEU A 30 -13.30 -1.47 -17.11
N PRO A 31 -11.94 -1.42 -17.18
CA PRO A 31 -11.10 -1.25 -16.00
C PRO A 31 -11.60 -0.09 -15.14
N TYR A 32 -11.53 -0.21 -13.81
CA TYR A 32 -12.08 0.83 -12.94
C TYR A 32 -11.45 2.20 -13.21
N ARG A 33 -10.11 2.24 -13.38
CA ARG A 33 -9.32 3.45 -13.67
C ARG A 33 -9.65 4.13 -15.00
N ASP A 34 -10.25 3.39 -15.95
CA ASP A 34 -10.52 3.92 -17.29
C ASP A 34 -11.70 4.90 -17.28
N PHE A 35 -12.52 4.91 -16.24
CA PHE A 35 -13.57 5.90 -16.06
C PHE A 35 -13.47 6.56 -14.69
N GLN A 36 -13.11 7.84 -14.70
CA GLN A 36 -12.96 8.67 -13.51
C GLN A 36 -14.06 9.74 -13.48
N VAL A 37 -14.52 10.08 -12.28
CA VAL A 37 -15.55 11.10 -12.05
C VAL A 37 -15.05 12.09 -11.02
N TYR A 38 -15.21 13.38 -11.32
CA TYR A 38 -14.86 14.48 -10.43
C TYR A 38 -16.04 15.44 -10.33
N VAL A 39 -16.11 16.19 -9.23
CA VAL A 39 -17.15 17.20 -9.01
C VAL A 39 -16.54 18.52 -8.57
N THR A 40 -17.08 19.61 -9.07
CA THR A 40 -16.77 20.99 -8.63
C THR A 40 -18.06 21.79 -8.54
N SER A 41 -18.04 22.93 -7.86
CA SER A 41 -19.18 23.84 -7.81
C SER A 41 -18.76 25.30 -7.95
N THR A 42 -19.63 26.11 -8.53
CA THR A 42 -19.46 27.57 -8.60
C THR A 42 -20.78 28.28 -8.30
N PRO A 43 -20.76 29.47 -7.65
CA PRO A 43 -21.95 30.29 -7.48
C PRO A 43 -22.62 30.64 -8.82
N GLY A 44 -23.95 30.81 -8.79
CA GLY A 44 -24.73 31.31 -9.90
C GLY A 44 -24.36 32.75 -10.23
N ALA A 45 -24.12 33.05 -11.51
CA ALA A 45 -23.68 34.38 -11.93
C ALA A 45 -24.73 35.49 -11.68
N ALA A 46 -26.02 35.13 -11.71
CA ALA A 46 -27.14 36.06 -11.50
C ALA A 46 -27.75 36.00 -10.09
N ASP A 47 -27.55 34.88 -9.38
CA ASP A 47 -28.13 34.62 -8.07
C ASP A 47 -27.20 33.70 -7.28
N ALA A 48 -26.55 34.24 -6.24
CA ALA A 48 -25.64 33.51 -5.37
C ALA A 48 -26.35 32.48 -4.47
N SER A 49 -27.69 32.51 -4.39
CA SER A 49 -28.49 31.46 -3.75
C SER A 49 -28.65 30.20 -4.63
N GLN A 50 -28.27 30.31 -5.92
CA GLN A 50 -28.13 29.19 -6.84
C GLN A 50 -26.66 28.82 -6.97
N VAL A 51 -26.36 27.53 -7.05
CA VAL A 51 -25.01 27.00 -7.25
C VAL A 51 -25.04 26.02 -8.42
N HIS A 52 -24.11 26.20 -9.34
CA HIS A 52 -23.85 25.27 -10.43
C HIS A 52 -22.91 24.16 -9.94
N ILE A 53 -23.33 22.90 -10.04
CA ILE A 53 -22.48 21.73 -9.81
C ILE A 53 -22.10 21.13 -11.16
N ASP A 54 -20.80 20.97 -11.38
CA ASP A 54 -20.22 20.31 -12.54
C ASP A 54 -19.77 18.90 -12.19
N LEU A 55 -20.39 17.90 -12.81
CA LEU A 55 -19.94 16.51 -12.78
C LEU A 55 -19.11 16.22 -14.02
N ALA A 56 -17.79 16.14 -13.85
CA ALA A 56 -16.85 15.81 -14.90
C ALA A 56 -16.64 14.30 -15.00
N MET A 57 -16.83 13.76 -16.21
CA MET A 57 -16.63 12.36 -16.55
C MET A 57 -15.45 12.22 -17.49
N HIS A 58 -14.44 11.46 -17.10
CA HIS A 58 -13.21 11.26 -17.87
C HIS A 58 -13.14 9.81 -18.33
N ASN A 59 -12.94 9.62 -19.62
CA ASN A 59 -12.63 8.32 -20.20
C ASN A 59 -11.13 8.25 -20.45
N ARG A 60 -10.41 7.50 -19.63
CA ARG A 60 -8.97 7.23 -19.78
C ARG A 60 -8.70 5.99 -20.63
N GLY A 61 -9.72 5.24 -21.05
CA GLY A 61 -9.58 4.08 -21.92
C GLY A 61 -9.35 4.40 -23.39
N ASP A 62 -9.08 3.37 -24.18
CA ASP A 62 -8.72 3.45 -25.60
C ASP A 62 -9.94 3.37 -26.55
N HIS A 63 -11.15 3.31 -26.00
CA HIS A 63 -12.40 3.20 -26.76
C HIS A 63 -13.41 4.25 -26.32
N SER A 64 -14.31 4.64 -27.24
CA SER A 64 -15.39 5.55 -26.88
C SER A 64 -16.40 4.88 -25.95
N LEU A 65 -16.82 5.61 -24.91
CA LEU A 65 -17.65 5.10 -23.83
C LEU A 65 -19.03 5.76 -23.82
N PRO A 66 -20.12 5.02 -24.08
CA PRO A 66 -21.48 5.50 -23.80
C PRO A 66 -21.73 5.49 -22.29
N VAL A 67 -22.09 6.65 -21.74
CA VAL A 67 -22.29 6.87 -20.31
C VAL A 67 -23.67 7.46 -20.08
N THR A 68 -24.42 6.87 -19.17
CA THR A 68 -25.67 7.47 -18.65
C THR A 68 -25.55 7.68 -17.15
N VAL A 69 -25.71 8.91 -16.70
CA VAL A 69 -25.73 9.26 -15.27
C VAL A 69 -27.16 9.60 -14.88
N VAL A 70 -27.58 9.11 -13.72
CA VAL A 70 -28.87 9.44 -13.09
C VAL A 70 -28.59 9.92 -11.68
N LEU A 71 -29.16 11.06 -11.29
CA LEU A 71 -29.14 11.56 -9.91
C LEU A 71 -30.56 11.68 -9.37
N ASN A 72 -30.74 11.26 -8.12
CA ASN A 72 -32.01 11.31 -7.42
C ASN A 72 -32.35 12.75 -7.00
N LYS A 73 -33.65 13.01 -6.77
CA LYS A 73 -34.12 14.28 -6.21
C LYS A 73 -33.58 14.49 -4.78
N SER A 74 -33.27 15.73 -4.41
CA SER A 74 -32.97 16.13 -3.03
C SER A 74 -33.83 17.35 -2.66
N ARG A 75 -34.60 17.19 -1.59
CA ARG A 75 -35.41 18.27 -1.03
C ARG A 75 -34.54 19.36 -0.41
N GLN A 76 -33.47 18.96 0.30
CA GLN A 76 -32.56 19.89 0.98
C GLN A 76 -31.88 20.85 -0.01
N LEU A 77 -31.46 20.33 -1.17
CA LEU A 77 -30.78 21.09 -2.21
C LEU A 77 -31.72 21.71 -3.25
N LYS A 78 -33.04 21.53 -3.09
CA LYS A 78 -34.07 21.85 -4.11
C LYS A 78 -33.74 21.30 -5.51
N PHE A 79 -33.12 20.14 -5.56
CA PHE A 79 -32.76 19.49 -6.81
C PHE A 79 -33.84 18.48 -7.20
N ALA A 80 -34.45 18.66 -8.38
CA ALA A 80 -35.54 17.80 -8.86
C ALA A 80 -35.08 16.38 -9.26
N GLY A 81 -33.77 16.12 -9.28
CA GLY A 81 -33.20 14.95 -9.92
C GLY A 81 -32.97 15.19 -11.40
N GLY A 82 -32.20 14.32 -12.04
CA GLY A 82 -31.89 14.47 -13.46
C GLY A 82 -31.17 13.28 -14.02
N ASN A 83 -31.10 13.22 -15.35
CA ASN A 83 -30.28 12.24 -16.05
C ASN A 83 -29.61 12.89 -17.26
N VAL A 84 -28.49 12.30 -17.65
CA VAL A 84 -27.75 12.70 -18.86
C VAL A 84 -27.15 11.47 -19.51
N SER A 85 -27.30 11.37 -20.84
CA SER A 85 -26.60 10.37 -21.64
C SER A 85 -25.59 11.07 -22.56
N ARG A 86 -24.36 10.57 -22.58
CA ARG A 86 -23.24 11.10 -23.37
C ARG A 86 -22.43 9.95 -23.96
N ARG A 87 -21.82 10.18 -25.12
CA ARG A 87 -20.77 9.32 -25.66
C ARG A 87 -19.45 10.05 -25.50
N ILE A 88 -18.59 9.56 -24.62
CA ILE A 88 -17.30 10.17 -24.31
C ILE A 88 -16.25 9.54 -25.24
N PRO A 89 -15.50 10.32 -26.04
CA PRO A 89 -14.41 9.79 -26.86
C PRO A 89 -13.34 9.07 -26.03
N SER A 90 -12.53 8.23 -26.66
CA SER A 90 -11.31 7.70 -26.01
C SER A 90 -10.41 8.85 -25.57
N LYS A 91 -9.78 8.72 -24.38
CA LYS A 91 -9.01 9.77 -23.72
C LYS A 91 -9.76 11.11 -23.57
N GLY A 92 -11.09 11.10 -23.69
CA GLY A 92 -11.95 12.28 -23.71
C GLY A 92 -12.56 12.63 -22.35
N ARG A 93 -13.26 13.77 -22.31
CA ARG A 93 -14.00 14.28 -21.15
C ARG A 93 -15.38 14.78 -21.56
N SER A 94 -16.36 14.63 -20.67
CA SER A 94 -17.66 15.32 -20.76
C SER A 94 -18.05 15.88 -19.39
N VAL A 95 -18.82 16.97 -19.37
CA VAL A 95 -19.29 17.60 -18.14
C VAL A 95 -20.82 17.69 -18.17
N TRP A 96 -21.46 17.32 -17.07
CA TRP A 96 -22.86 17.60 -16.82
C TRP A 96 -22.98 18.65 -15.73
N ARG A 97 -23.52 19.82 -16.11
CA ARG A 97 -23.85 20.91 -15.19
C ARG A 97 -25.31 20.80 -14.75
N PHE A 98 -25.57 20.98 -13.47
CA PHE A 98 -26.91 21.10 -12.91
C PHE A 98 -26.93 22.05 -11.71
N ASP A 99 -28.10 22.58 -11.41
CA ASP A 99 -28.25 23.65 -10.42
C ASP A 99 -28.84 23.11 -9.11
N VAL A 100 -28.35 23.67 -8.00
CA VAL A 100 -28.90 23.46 -6.66
C VAL A 100 -29.13 24.81 -5.99
N GLY A 101 -30.16 24.88 -5.14
CA GLY A 101 -30.56 26.12 -4.47
C GLY A 101 -31.15 25.83 -3.10
N PRO A 102 -30.33 25.49 -2.09
CA PRO A 102 -30.84 25.21 -0.74
C PRO A 102 -31.55 26.44 -0.17
N THR A 103 -32.73 26.25 0.44
CA THR A 103 -33.46 27.36 1.10
C THR A 103 -33.18 27.54 2.57
N GLU A 104 -32.54 26.55 3.19
CA GLU A 104 -32.19 26.58 4.60
C GLU A 104 -30.72 26.20 4.74
N PRO A 105 -30.00 26.80 5.71
CA PRO A 105 -28.64 26.38 6.04
C PRO A 105 -28.57 24.89 6.34
N PHE A 106 -27.52 24.23 5.87
CA PHE A 106 -27.29 22.81 6.10
C PHE A 106 -25.80 22.51 6.19
N THR A 107 -25.44 21.50 6.97
CA THR A 107 -24.02 21.15 7.15
C THR A 107 -23.51 20.26 6.02
N ARG A 108 -24.32 19.27 5.61
CA ARG A 108 -23.95 18.25 4.63
C ARG A 108 -25.19 17.54 4.08
N GLU A 109 -25.19 17.29 2.78
CA GLU A 109 -26.14 16.43 2.06
C GLU A 109 -25.35 15.51 1.12
N VAL A 110 -25.84 14.30 0.87
CA VAL A 110 -25.25 13.40 -0.14
C VAL A 110 -26.28 13.11 -1.22
N LEU A 111 -26.05 13.62 -2.43
CA LEU A 111 -26.82 13.24 -3.61
C LEU A 111 -26.45 11.82 -4.01
N MET A 112 -27.46 10.97 -4.17
CA MET A 112 -27.32 9.59 -4.61
C MET A 112 -27.75 9.43 -6.06
N GLY A 113 -27.14 8.49 -6.76
CA GLY A 113 -27.43 8.22 -8.15
C GLY A 113 -26.79 6.92 -8.65
N SER A 114 -26.77 6.77 -9.97
CA SER A 114 -26.14 5.65 -10.64
C SER A 114 -25.49 6.09 -11.95
N ILE A 115 -24.48 5.33 -12.38
CA ILE A 115 -23.81 5.50 -13.67
C ILE A 115 -23.89 4.17 -14.41
N LYS A 116 -24.39 4.20 -15.65
CA LYS A 116 -24.32 3.09 -16.58
C LYS A 116 -23.23 3.35 -17.62
N LEU A 117 -22.35 2.38 -17.82
CA LEU A 117 -21.25 2.38 -18.77
C LEU A 117 -21.55 1.31 -19.83
N GLY A 118 -22.04 1.74 -20.98
CA GLY A 118 -22.64 0.87 -22.00
C GLY A 118 -23.75 -0.01 -21.43
N ASP A 119 -23.86 -1.22 -21.97
CA ASP A 119 -24.97 -2.13 -21.66
C ASP A 119 -24.70 -3.04 -20.45
N LYS A 120 -23.46 -3.04 -19.94
CA LYS A 120 -22.97 -4.04 -18.97
C LYS A 120 -22.32 -3.45 -17.72
N GLY A 121 -21.85 -2.20 -17.73
CA GLY A 121 -21.20 -1.59 -16.57
C GLY A 121 -22.16 -0.74 -15.74
N SER A 122 -22.15 -0.90 -14.42
CA SER A 122 -22.92 -0.04 -13.50
C SER A 122 -22.12 0.35 -12.26
N ARG A 123 -22.16 1.62 -11.90
CA ARG A 123 -21.60 2.18 -10.67
C ARG A 123 -22.69 2.88 -9.85
N ASP A 124 -22.56 2.82 -8.54
CA ASP A 124 -23.29 3.75 -7.67
C ASP A 124 -22.61 5.12 -7.76
N LEU A 125 -23.36 6.19 -7.51
CA LEU A 125 -22.84 7.56 -7.50
C LEU A 125 -23.27 8.26 -6.23
N PHE A 126 -22.31 8.83 -5.53
CA PHE A 126 -22.52 9.64 -4.35
C PHE A 126 -21.78 10.97 -4.54
N ILE A 127 -22.46 12.09 -4.36
CA ILE A 127 -21.86 13.43 -4.40
C ILE A 127 -22.13 14.11 -3.06
N ALA A 128 -21.06 14.44 -2.33
CA ALA A 128 -21.17 15.18 -1.08
C ALA A 128 -21.26 16.68 -1.38
N VAL A 129 -22.33 17.30 -0.89
CA VAL A 129 -22.55 18.75 -0.94
C VAL A 129 -22.55 19.29 0.49
N ARG A 130 -21.88 20.42 0.73
CA ARG A 130 -21.84 21.10 2.04
C ARG A 130 -22.31 22.53 1.93
N GLY A 131 -23.01 23.01 2.94
CA GLY A 131 -23.25 24.44 3.10
C GLY A 131 -21.98 25.17 3.55
N PRO A 132 -22.09 26.49 3.79
CA PRO A 132 -20.95 27.32 4.19
C PRO A 132 -20.43 26.90 5.57
N ASP A 133 -19.12 27.08 5.77
CA ASP A 133 -18.54 26.96 7.10
C ASP A 133 -18.93 28.19 7.96
N PRO A 134 -18.99 28.04 9.30
CA PRO A 134 -19.33 29.13 10.23
C PRO A 134 -18.51 30.41 10.07
N GLY A 135 -19.04 31.51 10.60
CA GLY A 135 -18.44 32.85 10.59
C GLY A 135 -16.98 32.89 11.08
N ASP A 136 -16.74 32.13 12.13
CA ASP A 136 -15.52 31.95 12.92
C ASP A 136 -14.69 30.72 12.49
N PHE A 137 -14.97 30.15 11.31
CA PHE A 137 -14.18 29.03 10.82
C PHE A 137 -12.76 29.46 10.50
N GLU A 138 -11.82 29.01 11.33
CA GLU A 138 -10.38 29.18 11.13
C GLU A 138 -9.69 27.82 10.97
N ASN A 139 -9.08 27.61 9.80
CA ASN A 139 -8.24 26.45 9.55
C ASN A 139 -7.21 26.76 8.47
N GLU A 140 -5.95 26.94 8.84
CA GLU A 140 -4.85 27.25 7.92
C GLU A 140 -4.64 26.20 6.82
N LYS A 141 -5.18 24.99 6.99
CA LYS A 141 -4.97 23.85 6.09
C LYS A 141 -6.13 23.60 5.13
N LEU A 142 -7.27 24.25 5.33
CA LEU A 142 -8.49 24.04 4.57
C LEU A 142 -9.06 25.36 4.09
N GLN A 143 -9.43 25.42 2.82
CA GLN A 143 -10.18 26.55 2.30
C GLN A 143 -11.54 26.63 3.00
N ARG A 144 -11.87 27.82 3.51
CA ARG A 144 -13.19 28.13 4.06
C ARG A 144 -14.23 28.08 2.96
N LEU A 145 -15.32 27.36 3.20
CA LEU A 145 -16.46 27.32 2.29
C LEU A 145 -17.42 28.48 2.61
N THR A 146 -17.71 29.33 1.63
CA THR A 146 -18.58 30.51 1.80
C THR A 146 -19.89 30.41 1.03
N ASP A 147 -19.93 29.58 -0.01
CA ASP A 147 -21.11 29.47 -0.88
C ASP A 147 -22.25 28.73 -0.16
N VAL A 148 -23.49 29.03 -0.54
CA VAL A 148 -24.68 28.40 0.05
C VAL A 148 -24.69 26.87 -0.13
N ALA A 149 -24.01 26.36 -1.15
CA ALA A 149 -23.75 24.95 -1.39
C ALA A 149 -22.39 24.76 -2.09
N ASN A 150 -21.66 23.71 -1.73
CA ASN A 150 -20.34 23.40 -2.25
C ASN A 150 -20.25 21.89 -2.53
N ALA A 151 -19.99 21.49 -3.77
CA ALA A 151 -19.69 20.10 -4.10
C ALA A 151 -18.25 19.80 -3.67
N VAL A 152 -18.08 18.94 -2.66
CA VAL A 152 -16.76 18.74 -2.02
C VAL A 152 -16.13 17.40 -2.31
N ALA A 153 -16.91 16.40 -2.74
CA ALA A 153 -16.38 15.07 -2.99
C ALA A 153 -17.36 14.20 -3.79
N VAL A 154 -16.81 13.17 -4.43
CA VAL A 154 -17.56 12.15 -5.15
C VAL A 154 -17.02 10.76 -4.83
N TYR A 155 -17.91 9.78 -4.82
CA TYR A 155 -17.58 8.36 -4.64
C TYR A 155 -18.38 7.53 -5.64
N VAL A 156 -17.69 6.68 -6.43
CA VAL A 156 -18.27 5.97 -7.58
C VAL A 156 -17.92 4.47 -7.63
N PRO A 157 -18.23 3.68 -6.59
CA PRO A 157 -17.90 2.26 -6.57
C PRO A 157 -18.70 1.49 -7.63
N ARG A 158 -18.16 0.36 -8.10
CA ARG A 158 -18.96 -0.59 -8.88
C ARG A 158 -20.08 -1.16 -8.02
N THR A 159 -21.26 -1.30 -8.62
CA THR A 159 -22.39 -1.97 -7.96
C THR A 159 -22.06 -3.45 -7.71
N ALA A 160 -22.62 -4.05 -6.65
CA ALA A 160 -22.46 -5.48 -6.37
C ALA A 160 -22.87 -6.36 -7.57
N LYS A 161 -23.93 -5.96 -8.29
CA LYS A 161 -24.40 -6.62 -9.50
C LYS A 161 -23.35 -6.56 -10.63
N ALA A 162 -22.72 -5.41 -10.85
CA ALA A 162 -21.67 -5.27 -11.85
C ALA A 162 -20.45 -6.15 -11.50
N VAL A 163 -20.03 -6.15 -10.23
CA VAL A 163 -18.93 -7.01 -9.77
C VAL A 163 -19.26 -8.49 -9.96
N GLU A 164 -20.49 -8.89 -9.64
CA GLU A 164 -20.95 -10.26 -9.91
C GLU A 164 -20.93 -10.61 -11.40
N GLN A 165 -21.35 -9.70 -12.28
CA GLN A 165 -21.30 -9.91 -13.72
C GLN A 165 -19.87 -10.09 -14.22
N VAL A 166 -18.93 -9.25 -13.77
CA VAL A 166 -17.50 -9.37 -14.07
C VAL A 166 -16.99 -10.75 -13.61
N ARG A 167 -17.30 -11.14 -12.36
CA ARG A 167 -16.89 -12.43 -11.80
C ARG A 167 -17.50 -13.62 -12.54
N ARG A 168 -18.77 -13.55 -12.95
CA ARG A 168 -19.42 -14.62 -13.72
C ARG A 168 -18.78 -14.76 -15.10
N ALA A 169 -18.44 -13.66 -15.75
CA ALA A 169 -17.72 -13.67 -17.02
C ALA A 169 -16.32 -14.26 -16.87
N SER A 170 -15.56 -13.90 -15.82
CA SER A 170 -14.24 -14.48 -15.57
C SER A 170 -14.28 -15.97 -15.18
N ARG A 171 -15.42 -16.46 -14.66
CA ARG A 171 -15.65 -17.90 -14.41
C ARG A 171 -16.17 -18.67 -15.60
N ALA A 172 -16.74 -18.01 -16.61
CA ALA A 172 -17.22 -18.68 -17.82
C ALA A 172 -16.07 -19.25 -18.66
N SER A 173 -14.85 -18.72 -18.47
CA SER A 173 -13.58 -19.28 -18.94
C SER A 173 -12.96 -20.21 -17.90
N ARG A 174 -13.77 -21.05 -17.24
CA ARG A 174 -13.30 -21.96 -16.17
C ARG A 174 -12.06 -22.72 -16.68
N PRO A 175 -10.95 -22.72 -15.92
CA PRO A 175 -9.81 -23.53 -16.30
C PRO A 175 -10.26 -24.98 -16.46
N THR A 176 -9.94 -25.54 -17.61
CA THR A 176 -10.15 -26.95 -17.92
C THR A 176 -9.40 -27.80 -16.89
N CYS A 177 -9.98 -28.93 -16.49
CA CYS A 177 -9.25 -29.91 -15.67
C CYS A 177 -8.40 -30.75 -16.63
N ASP A 178 -7.31 -30.16 -17.11
CA ASP A 178 -6.41 -30.81 -18.08
C ASP A 178 -5.41 -31.73 -17.38
N VAL A 179 -4.99 -31.35 -16.18
CA VAL A 179 -3.99 -32.07 -15.38
C VAL A 179 -4.57 -32.32 -14.00
N VAL A 180 -4.63 -33.60 -13.61
CA VAL A 180 -5.00 -34.02 -12.26
C VAL A 180 -3.72 -34.17 -11.44
N LEU A 181 -3.44 -33.19 -10.59
CA LEU A 181 -2.24 -33.20 -9.76
C LEU A 181 -2.32 -34.30 -8.69
N ALA A 182 -3.47 -34.38 -8.01
CA ALA A 182 -3.76 -35.39 -6.99
C ALA A 182 -5.27 -35.59 -6.88
N SER A 183 -5.69 -36.80 -6.53
CA SER A 183 -7.09 -37.15 -6.40
C SER A 183 -7.30 -38.23 -5.34
N GLN A 184 -8.26 -38.02 -4.44
CA GLN A 184 -8.77 -39.05 -3.52
C GLN A 184 -7.68 -39.80 -2.72
N GLY A 185 -6.70 -39.06 -2.21
CA GLY A 185 -5.59 -39.61 -1.42
C GLY A 185 -4.38 -40.10 -2.22
N GLY A 186 -4.46 -40.11 -3.56
CA GLY A 186 -3.37 -40.52 -4.44
C GLY A 186 -2.83 -39.40 -5.33
N SER A 187 -1.59 -39.54 -5.75
CA SER A 187 -0.94 -38.66 -6.73
C SER A 187 0.06 -39.47 -7.57
N HIS A 188 0.11 -39.20 -8.87
CA HIS A 188 1.18 -39.68 -9.76
C HIS A 188 2.38 -38.74 -9.81
N PHE A 189 2.24 -37.55 -9.21
CA PHE A 189 3.30 -36.55 -9.13
C PHE A 189 4.15 -36.75 -7.88
N ALA A 190 5.47 -36.59 -8.03
CA ALA A 190 6.38 -36.35 -6.92
C ALA A 190 6.84 -34.89 -6.90
N LEU A 191 7.20 -34.37 -5.73
CA LEU A 191 7.94 -33.10 -5.63
C LEU A 191 9.43 -33.36 -5.91
N ILE A 192 10.02 -32.57 -6.81
CA ILE A 192 11.43 -32.66 -7.19
C ILE A 192 12.05 -31.26 -7.04
N VAL A 193 13.18 -31.17 -6.34
CA VAL A 193 13.95 -29.92 -6.17
C VAL A 193 15.22 -30.03 -7.00
N GLU A 194 15.45 -29.11 -7.93
CA GLU A 194 16.51 -29.18 -8.94
C GLU A 194 17.41 -27.92 -8.88
N PRO A 195 18.67 -28.03 -8.40
CA PRO A 195 19.33 -29.22 -7.86
C PRO A 195 18.84 -29.57 -6.44
N SER A 196 18.84 -30.87 -6.15
CA SER A 196 18.46 -31.41 -4.84
C SER A 196 19.49 -30.96 -3.79
N PRO A 197 19.07 -30.48 -2.61
CA PRO A 197 19.99 -30.15 -1.53
C PRO A 197 20.82 -31.37 -1.10
N GLU A 198 22.13 -31.20 -0.94
CA GLU A 198 23.02 -32.29 -0.53
C GLU A 198 22.66 -32.82 0.87
N GLY A 199 22.71 -34.15 1.05
CA GLY A 199 22.51 -34.78 2.36
C GLY A 199 21.05 -35.00 2.76
N LEU A 200 20.13 -34.98 1.80
CA LEU A 200 18.74 -35.41 1.95
C LEU A 200 18.59 -36.91 1.61
N SER A 201 17.78 -37.62 2.40
CA SER A 201 17.42 -39.02 2.12
C SER A 201 16.18 -39.06 1.24
N LEU A 202 16.36 -39.38 -0.04
CA LEU A 202 15.29 -39.46 -1.02
C LEU A 202 15.22 -40.87 -1.65
N PRO A 203 14.03 -41.34 -2.04
CA PRO A 203 12.74 -40.67 -1.87
C PRO A 203 12.18 -40.79 -0.44
N THR A 204 11.26 -39.91 -0.07
CA THR A 204 10.55 -39.96 1.23
C THR A 204 9.12 -39.41 1.13
N GLU A 205 8.24 -39.92 1.98
CA GLU A 205 6.90 -39.37 2.25
C GLU A 205 6.82 -38.75 3.66
N ASP A 206 7.90 -38.85 4.46
CA ASP A 206 8.02 -38.15 5.75
C ASP A 206 8.43 -36.70 5.52
N HIS A 207 7.43 -35.86 5.24
CA HIS A 207 7.62 -34.43 4.96
C HIS A 207 8.25 -33.69 6.14
N SER A 208 7.88 -34.05 7.38
CA SER A 208 8.41 -33.40 8.58
C SER A 208 9.90 -33.66 8.74
N ALA A 209 10.34 -34.91 8.62
CA ALA A 209 11.75 -35.25 8.66
C ALA A 209 12.53 -34.66 7.48
N PHE A 210 11.94 -34.67 6.28
CA PHE A 210 12.52 -34.04 5.08
C PHE A 210 12.77 -32.53 5.27
N LEU A 211 11.74 -31.79 5.69
CA LEU A 211 11.83 -30.33 5.88
C LEU A 211 12.78 -29.98 7.04
N ALA A 212 12.76 -30.76 8.14
CA ALA A 212 13.68 -30.58 9.25
C ALA A 212 15.14 -30.79 8.80
N ARG A 213 15.39 -31.88 8.05
CA ARG A 213 16.72 -32.17 7.53
C ARG A 213 17.17 -31.11 6.52
N TRP A 214 16.30 -30.65 5.63
CA TRP A 214 16.62 -29.57 4.69
C TRP A 214 16.98 -28.28 5.42
N LYS A 215 16.32 -27.92 6.52
CA LYS A 215 16.72 -26.77 7.35
C LYS A 215 18.12 -26.93 7.95
N GLU A 216 18.55 -28.14 8.27
CA GLU A 216 19.89 -28.41 8.82
C GLU A 216 20.99 -28.36 7.76
N VAL A 217 20.73 -28.94 6.57
CA VAL A 217 21.73 -29.04 5.51
C VAL A 217 21.73 -27.85 4.57
N GLY A 218 20.66 -27.06 4.55
CA GLY A 218 20.50 -25.90 3.69
C GLY A 218 21.57 -24.84 3.96
N ARG A 219 22.29 -24.45 2.91
CA ARG A 219 23.36 -23.44 2.93
C ARG A 219 23.14 -22.30 1.93
N ARG A 220 22.20 -22.42 0.99
CA ARG A 220 21.97 -21.39 -0.03
C ARG A 220 21.09 -20.28 0.54
N ARG A 221 21.37 -19.05 0.10
CA ARG A 221 20.56 -17.89 0.48
C ARG A 221 19.14 -18.02 -0.09
N GLY A 222 18.13 -17.83 0.75
CA GLY A 222 16.72 -18.00 0.38
C GLY A 222 16.14 -19.40 0.65
N GLU A 223 16.95 -20.36 1.10
CA GLU A 223 16.45 -21.71 1.43
C GLU A 223 15.44 -21.73 2.58
N PRO A 224 15.61 -20.99 3.70
CA PRO A 224 14.59 -20.99 4.75
C PRO A 224 13.21 -20.58 4.24
N GLU A 225 13.16 -19.56 3.38
CA GLU A 225 11.92 -19.09 2.76
C GLU A 225 11.34 -20.06 1.74
N LEU A 226 12.20 -20.73 0.95
CA LEU A 226 11.76 -21.77 0.02
C LEU A 226 11.21 -22.99 0.76
N ILE A 227 11.84 -23.40 1.87
CA ILE A 227 11.38 -24.51 2.71
C ILE A 227 9.99 -24.21 3.28
N ASP A 228 9.73 -22.97 3.73
CA ASP A 228 8.39 -22.55 4.17
C ASP A 228 7.35 -22.65 3.05
N ALA A 229 7.72 -22.32 1.80
CA ALA A 229 6.82 -22.43 0.65
C ALA A 229 6.58 -23.89 0.24
N VAL A 230 7.60 -24.75 0.32
CA VAL A 230 7.48 -26.20 0.09
C VAL A 230 6.60 -26.86 1.15
N ASP A 231 6.77 -26.48 2.42
CA ASP A 231 5.88 -26.90 3.52
C ASP A 231 4.43 -26.55 3.20
N ASP A 232 4.15 -25.30 2.77
CA ASP A 232 2.81 -24.90 2.36
C ASP A 232 2.29 -25.70 1.16
N LEU A 233 3.12 -25.97 0.14
CA LEU A 233 2.74 -26.78 -1.01
C LEU A 233 2.36 -28.21 -0.62
N LEU A 234 3.22 -28.91 0.12
CA LEU A 234 2.99 -30.30 0.55
C LEU A 234 1.74 -30.39 1.41
N ARG A 235 1.62 -29.50 2.40
CA ARG A 235 0.47 -29.41 3.30
C ARG A 235 -0.83 -29.15 2.54
N ILE A 236 -0.83 -28.22 1.58
CA ILE A 236 -2.04 -27.86 0.84
C ILE A 236 -2.48 -29.01 -0.08
N VAL A 237 -1.54 -29.71 -0.73
CA VAL A 237 -1.90 -30.87 -1.55
C VAL A 237 -2.53 -31.96 -0.69
N GLU A 238 -1.98 -32.24 0.50
CA GLU A 238 -2.58 -33.18 1.45
C GLU A 238 -3.96 -32.70 1.93
N LEU A 239 -4.11 -31.41 2.26
CA LEU A 239 -5.40 -30.87 2.70
C LEU A 239 -6.50 -30.96 1.62
N GLN A 240 -6.17 -30.61 0.37
CA GLN A 240 -7.15 -30.55 -0.71
C GLN A 240 -7.50 -31.92 -1.29
N SER A 241 -6.54 -32.86 -1.35
CA SER A 241 -6.73 -34.15 -2.00
C SER A 241 -6.68 -35.36 -1.06
N GLY A 242 -6.09 -35.19 0.13
CA GLY A 242 -5.69 -36.29 1.02
C GLY A 242 -4.38 -36.97 0.64
N ALA A 243 -3.76 -36.59 -0.49
CA ALA A 243 -2.56 -37.25 -0.99
C ALA A 243 -1.30 -36.69 -0.31
N LYS A 244 -0.45 -37.61 0.17
CA LYS A 244 0.91 -37.28 0.59
C LYS A 244 1.83 -37.40 -0.61
N LEU A 245 2.28 -36.27 -1.14
CA LEU A 245 3.21 -36.28 -2.26
C LEU A 245 4.53 -36.95 -1.85
N LYS A 246 5.02 -37.87 -2.66
CA LYS A 246 6.39 -38.35 -2.54
C LYS A 246 7.35 -37.21 -2.87
N VAL A 247 8.39 -37.01 -2.06
CA VAL A 247 9.54 -36.16 -2.43
C VAL A 247 10.63 -37.08 -2.97
N SER A 248 11.18 -36.77 -4.14
CA SER A 248 12.07 -37.68 -4.88
C SER A 248 13.05 -36.91 -5.77
N ASP A 249 14.15 -37.54 -6.15
CA ASP A 249 15.06 -37.01 -7.18
C ASP A 249 14.63 -37.43 -8.60
N GLU A 250 13.80 -38.48 -8.72
CA GLU A 250 13.28 -39.01 -9.98
C GLU A 250 11.77 -39.30 -9.87
N ALA A 251 11.03 -39.01 -10.94
CA ALA A 251 9.63 -39.41 -11.11
C ALA A 251 9.21 -39.33 -12.59
N ASP A 252 8.22 -40.15 -12.97
CA ASP A 252 7.57 -40.12 -14.29
C ASP A 252 6.85 -38.78 -14.51
N HIS A 253 6.22 -38.26 -13.45
CA HIS A 253 5.59 -36.94 -13.39
C HIS A 253 6.04 -36.20 -12.13
N GLY A 254 6.38 -34.92 -12.27
CA GLY A 254 6.99 -34.13 -11.20
C GLY A 254 6.40 -32.72 -11.07
N ILE A 255 6.25 -32.26 -9.82
CA ILE A 255 6.29 -30.83 -9.49
C ILE A 255 7.76 -30.47 -9.36
N ARG A 256 8.35 -29.87 -10.40
CA ARG A 256 9.78 -29.58 -10.47
C ARG A 256 10.07 -28.14 -10.11
N LEU A 257 10.80 -27.94 -9.02
CA LEU A 257 11.32 -26.66 -8.58
C LEU A 257 12.73 -26.49 -9.13
N ARG A 258 12.90 -25.78 -10.25
CA ARG A 258 14.15 -25.77 -11.02
C ARG A 258 14.84 -24.42 -11.04
N LEU A 259 16.12 -24.40 -10.66
CA LEU A 259 16.99 -23.27 -10.96
C LEU A 259 17.44 -23.30 -12.43
N ARG A 260 17.29 -22.16 -13.11
CA ARG A 260 17.68 -21.98 -14.51
C ARG A 260 18.24 -20.59 -14.75
N ASP A 261 19.44 -20.52 -15.32
CA ASP A 261 20.17 -19.25 -15.48
C ASP A 261 19.51 -18.28 -16.48
N SER A 262 18.80 -18.80 -17.47
CA SER A 262 18.12 -18.02 -18.52
C SER A 262 16.62 -18.33 -18.57
N ALA A 263 15.83 -17.34 -18.98
CA ALA A 263 14.41 -17.49 -19.24
C ALA A 263 14.15 -18.49 -20.38
N PRO A 264 12.90 -18.96 -20.56
CA PRO A 264 12.59 -20.02 -21.54
C PRO A 264 12.96 -19.68 -22.98
N ASP A 265 12.92 -18.40 -23.34
CA ASP A 265 13.30 -17.86 -24.66
C ASP A 265 14.82 -17.68 -24.84
N GLY A 266 15.62 -18.05 -23.85
CA GLY A 266 17.07 -17.89 -23.84
C GLY A 266 17.56 -16.50 -23.40
N GLN A 267 16.66 -15.57 -23.07
CA GLN A 267 17.03 -14.24 -22.58
C GLN A 267 17.30 -14.23 -21.07
N LYS A 268 17.83 -13.11 -20.56
CA LYS A 268 17.93 -12.88 -19.12
C LYS A 268 16.53 -12.77 -18.53
N TRP A 269 16.33 -13.32 -17.33
CA TRP A 269 15.10 -13.12 -16.59
C TRP A 269 14.78 -11.63 -16.41
N PRO A 270 13.53 -11.19 -16.64
CA PRO A 270 13.14 -9.77 -16.52
C PRO A 270 13.36 -9.19 -15.12
N HIS A 271 13.28 -10.05 -14.10
CA HIS A 271 13.47 -9.70 -12.71
C HIS A 271 14.03 -10.90 -11.93
N VAL A 272 14.79 -10.65 -10.86
CA VAL A 272 15.43 -11.69 -10.04
C VAL A 272 14.43 -12.67 -9.40
N GLU A 273 13.20 -12.24 -9.16
CA GLU A 273 12.10 -13.07 -8.65
C GLU A 273 11.06 -13.42 -9.73
N SER A 274 11.39 -13.25 -11.01
CA SER A 274 10.55 -13.80 -12.08
C SER A 274 10.58 -15.33 -12.05
N TYR A 275 9.49 -15.96 -12.41
CA TYR A 275 9.42 -17.41 -12.57
C TYR A 275 8.62 -17.79 -13.80
N ARG A 276 8.89 -18.97 -14.35
CA ARG A 276 8.02 -19.64 -15.30
C ARG A 276 7.18 -20.66 -14.56
N LEU A 277 5.87 -20.65 -14.79
CA LEU A 277 4.97 -21.73 -14.41
C LEU A 277 4.50 -22.42 -15.69
N ALA A 278 4.92 -23.67 -15.87
CA ALA A 278 4.43 -24.52 -16.96
C ALA A 278 3.74 -25.75 -16.38
N ILE A 279 2.49 -25.98 -16.78
CA ILE A 279 1.66 -27.11 -16.37
C ILE A 279 1.27 -27.86 -17.63
N ASP A 280 1.79 -29.07 -17.79
CA ASP A 280 1.41 -30.01 -18.86
C ASP A 280 1.52 -31.45 -18.34
N SER A 281 2.48 -32.25 -18.83
CA SER A 281 2.77 -33.55 -18.22
C SER A 281 3.43 -33.41 -16.83
N ASP A 282 4.19 -32.34 -16.63
CA ASP A 282 4.81 -31.95 -15.37
C ASP A 282 4.26 -30.59 -14.91
N VAL A 283 4.47 -30.25 -13.63
CA VAL A 283 4.34 -28.89 -13.12
C VAL A 283 5.75 -28.33 -12.92
N LEU A 284 6.20 -27.48 -13.84
CA LEU A 284 7.52 -26.84 -13.79
C LEU A 284 7.39 -25.44 -13.18
N ILE A 285 8.16 -25.20 -12.12
CA ILE A 285 8.39 -23.88 -11.53
C ILE A 285 9.88 -23.56 -11.71
N GLU A 286 10.20 -22.74 -12.71
CA GLU A 286 11.58 -22.42 -13.08
C GLU A 286 11.92 -20.96 -12.74
N SER A 287 13.11 -20.68 -12.20
CA SER A 287 13.61 -19.32 -11.98
C SER A 287 15.14 -19.28 -11.88
N SER A 288 15.76 -18.12 -12.04
CA SER A 288 17.19 -17.92 -11.72
C SER A 288 17.49 -17.90 -10.22
N THR A 289 16.50 -17.78 -9.34
CA THR A 289 16.71 -17.66 -7.89
C THR A 289 15.72 -18.52 -7.09
N LEU A 290 16.09 -18.85 -5.85
CA LEU A 290 15.18 -19.55 -4.93
C LEU A 290 13.97 -18.69 -4.56
N GLU A 291 14.13 -17.37 -4.48
CA GLU A 291 13.01 -16.45 -4.29
C GLU A 291 12.01 -16.51 -5.45
N GLY A 292 12.48 -16.55 -6.70
CA GLY A 292 11.57 -16.70 -7.84
C GLY A 292 10.83 -18.03 -7.82
N ILE A 293 11.50 -19.14 -7.45
CA ILE A 293 10.83 -20.43 -7.23
C ILE A 293 9.75 -20.31 -6.13
N GLN A 294 10.08 -19.65 -5.01
CA GLN A 294 9.14 -19.39 -3.92
C GLN A 294 7.91 -18.59 -4.41
N GLN A 295 8.11 -17.54 -5.22
CA GLN A 295 7.01 -16.80 -5.84
C GLN A 295 6.17 -17.70 -6.76
N GLY A 296 6.81 -18.62 -7.48
CA GLY A 296 6.14 -19.58 -8.35
C GLY A 296 5.28 -20.59 -7.61
N ILE A 297 5.73 -21.07 -6.44
CA ILE A 297 4.90 -21.90 -5.56
C ILE A 297 3.66 -21.12 -5.11
N TYR A 298 3.82 -19.89 -4.61
CA TYR A 298 2.67 -19.09 -4.21
C TYR A 298 1.77 -18.66 -5.38
N GLY A 299 2.33 -18.55 -6.59
CA GLY A 299 1.58 -18.41 -7.83
C GLY A 299 0.71 -19.62 -8.13
N LEU A 300 1.27 -20.83 -8.08
CA LEU A 300 0.50 -22.07 -8.23
C LEU A 300 -0.62 -22.17 -7.17
N LEU A 301 -0.27 -21.96 -5.89
CA LEU A 301 -1.21 -22.08 -4.78
C LEU A 301 -2.35 -21.04 -4.86
N THR A 302 -2.02 -19.77 -5.12
CA THR A 302 -3.01 -18.68 -5.11
C THR A 302 -3.82 -18.64 -6.41
N ASP A 303 -3.14 -18.71 -7.55
CA ASP A 303 -3.73 -18.41 -8.85
C ASP A 303 -4.37 -19.66 -9.51
N HIS A 304 -3.97 -20.87 -9.10
CA HIS A 304 -4.46 -22.13 -9.69
C HIS A 304 -5.10 -23.11 -8.70
N MET A 305 -4.74 -23.07 -7.40
CA MET A 305 -5.30 -23.98 -6.38
C MET A 305 -6.27 -23.31 -5.41
N ASP A 306 -6.60 -22.04 -5.63
CA ASP A 306 -7.58 -21.27 -4.87
C ASP A 306 -7.26 -21.14 -3.36
N CYS A 307 -5.98 -20.97 -3.02
CA CYS A 307 -5.48 -20.77 -1.66
C CYS A 307 -5.27 -19.29 -1.34
N HIS A 308 -5.76 -18.83 -0.18
CA HIS A 308 -5.74 -17.40 0.17
C HIS A 308 -5.22 -17.17 1.59
N TRP A 309 -4.40 -16.14 1.76
CA TRP A 309 -3.95 -15.65 3.06
C TRP A 309 -4.37 -14.20 3.26
N PHE A 310 -5.65 -14.00 3.53
CA PHE A 310 -6.28 -12.70 3.62
C PHE A 310 -5.72 -11.83 4.76
N LEU A 311 -5.39 -12.45 5.89
CA LEU A 311 -4.70 -11.83 7.02
C LEU A 311 -3.57 -12.77 7.50
N PRO A 312 -2.68 -12.34 8.41
CA PRO A 312 -1.68 -13.23 8.99
C PRO A 312 -2.27 -14.40 9.77
N ARG A 313 -1.46 -15.44 9.98
CA ARG A 313 -1.73 -16.54 10.92
C ARG A 313 -2.98 -17.37 10.55
N GLY A 314 -3.34 -18.34 11.39
CA GLY A 314 -4.38 -19.32 11.08
C GLY A 314 -5.77 -18.72 10.79
N MET A 315 -6.15 -17.62 11.45
CA MET A 315 -7.45 -16.98 11.21
C MET A 315 -7.55 -16.39 9.79
N GLY A 316 -6.42 -15.91 9.27
CA GLY A 316 -6.30 -15.26 7.97
C GLY A 316 -6.23 -16.22 6.78
N GLU A 317 -5.98 -17.50 7.02
CA GLU A 317 -5.86 -18.53 5.99
C GLU A 317 -7.24 -19.05 5.53
N GLU A 318 -7.46 -19.13 4.22
CA GLU A 318 -8.62 -19.75 3.61
C GLU A 318 -8.16 -20.64 2.44
N ILE A 319 -8.09 -21.95 2.71
CA ILE A 319 -7.77 -22.99 1.72
C ILE A 319 -9.09 -23.62 1.26
N ILE A 320 -9.41 -23.51 -0.02
CA ILE A 320 -10.65 -24.08 -0.57
C ILE A 320 -10.46 -25.58 -0.79
N LEU A 321 -11.29 -26.41 -0.16
CA LEU A 321 -11.22 -27.85 -0.28
C LEU A 321 -12.14 -28.34 -1.41
N PRO A 322 -11.62 -28.96 -2.48
CA PRO A 322 -12.44 -29.54 -3.54
C PRO A 322 -13.36 -30.65 -3.01
N ALA A 323 -14.64 -30.66 -3.42
CA ALA A 323 -15.61 -31.64 -2.96
C ALA A 323 -15.19 -33.09 -3.27
N GLU A 324 -14.64 -33.32 -4.45
CA GLU A 324 -14.16 -34.63 -4.93
C GLU A 324 -12.76 -34.99 -4.41
N LYS A 325 -12.15 -34.12 -3.60
CA LYS A 325 -10.74 -34.21 -3.19
C LYS A 325 -9.78 -34.37 -4.39
N THR A 326 -10.06 -33.63 -5.45
CA THR A 326 -9.27 -33.63 -6.69
C THR A 326 -8.71 -32.24 -6.96
N ILE A 327 -7.40 -32.15 -7.15
CA ILE A 327 -6.70 -30.94 -7.55
C ILE A 327 -6.58 -30.95 -9.08
N CYS A 328 -7.42 -30.15 -9.72
CA CYS A 328 -7.46 -29.96 -11.16
C CYS A 328 -6.70 -28.69 -11.54
N LEU A 329 -5.74 -28.81 -12.45
CA LEU A 329 -4.98 -27.68 -12.99
C LEU A 329 -5.22 -27.54 -14.49
N PRO A 330 -5.32 -26.30 -15.01
CA PRO A 330 -5.31 -26.06 -16.45
C PRO A 330 -3.90 -26.23 -17.01
N ARG A 331 -3.80 -26.49 -18.31
CA ARG A 331 -2.53 -26.28 -19.02
C ARG A 331 -2.17 -24.80 -19.07
N VAL A 332 -0.95 -24.47 -18.68
CA VAL A 332 -0.39 -23.12 -18.76
C VAL A 332 1.09 -23.20 -19.09
N ASP A 333 1.61 -22.20 -19.78
CA ASP A 333 3.05 -21.97 -19.91
C ASP A 333 3.28 -20.45 -19.97
N ALA A 334 3.68 -19.87 -18.85
CA ALA A 334 3.82 -18.43 -18.72
C ALA A 334 4.99 -18.04 -17.83
N VAL A 335 5.64 -16.94 -18.19
CA VAL A 335 6.59 -16.22 -17.33
C VAL A 335 5.83 -15.14 -16.58
N HIS A 336 6.01 -15.11 -15.26
CA HIS A 336 5.43 -14.14 -14.35
C HIS A 336 6.51 -13.29 -13.72
N THR A 337 6.25 -11.99 -13.61
CA THR A 337 7.19 -10.98 -13.12
C THR A 337 6.45 -10.01 -12.21
N PRO A 338 7.04 -9.58 -11.08
CA PRO A 338 6.43 -8.56 -10.23
C PRO A 338 6.32 -7.21 -10.94
N SER A 339 5.29 -6.43 -10.61
CA SER A 339 5.07 -5.09 -11.15
C SER A 339 6.10 -4.06 -10.66
N PHE A 340 6.69 -4.31 -9.48
CA PHE A 340 7.70 -3.45 -8.86
C PHE A 340 9.01 -4.22 -8.66
N PHE A 341 10.13 -3.53 -8.81
CA PHE A 341 11.50 -4.03 -8.61
C PHE A 341 11.79 -4.40 -7.14
N SER A 342 11.11 -3.77 -6.18
CA SER A 342 11.15 -4.16 -4.77
C SER A 342 9.89 -3.69 -4.05
N ALA A 343 9.47 -4.40 -3.01
CA ALA A 343 8.34 -4.00 -2.20
C ALA A 343 8.47 -4.59 -0.80
N THR A 344 8.07 -3.81 0.21
CA THR A 344 8.06 -4.23 1.62
C THR A 344 7.21 -3.28 2.48
N GLY A 345 7.07 -3.63 3.76
CA GLY A 345 6.43 -2.80 4.78
C GLY A 345 4.97 -3.13 5.05
N MET A 346 4.31 -3.96 4.23
CA MET A 346 2.88 -4.31 4.36
C MET A 346 2.51 -4.90 5.73
N SER A 347 3.36 -5.74 6.34
CA SER A 347 3.18 -6.16 7.73
C SER A 347 4.09 -5.42 8.72
N TRP A 348 4.94 -4.52 8.23
CA TRP A 348 6.00 -3.86 8.98
C TRP A 348 6.87 -4.85 9.77
N SER A 349 7.25 -5.93 9.07
CA SER A 349 7.98 -7.08 9.60
C SER A 349 7.24 -7.91 10.66
N ASN A 350 6.02 -7.56 11.06
CA ASN A 350 5.27 -8.30 12.08
C ASN A 350 4.78 -9.67 11.60
N ALA A 351 4.60 -9.84 10.30
CA ALA A 351 4.08 -11.07 9.69
C ALA A 351 4.78 -11.40 8.37
N ARG A 352 6.11 -11.52 8.37
CA ARG A 352 6.91 -11.77 7.14
C ARG A 352 6.45 -12.99 6.33
N ARG A 353 6.00 -14.08 7.00
CA ARG A 353 5.44 -15.25 6.29
C ARG A 353 4.17 -14.88 5.51
N TRP A 354 3.32 -14.01 6.06
CA TRP A 354 2.14 -13.49 5.36
C TRP A 354 2.50 -12.58 4.18
N ASP A 355 3.51 -11.72 4.32
CA ASP A 355 4.00 -10.89 3.22
C ASP A 355 4.49 -11.78 2.05
N ARG A 356 5.26 -12.84 2.36
CA ARG A 356 5.74 -13.81 1.36
C ARG A 356 4.61 -14.58 0.68
N ARG A 357 3.66 -15.10 1.46
CA ARG A 357 2.46 -15.82 0.96
C ARG A 357 1.61 -14.97 0.02
N ASN A 358 1.58 -13.65 0.24
CA ASN A 358 0.87 -12.71 -0.63
C ASN A 358 1.77 -12.07 -1.71
N ARG A 359 3.01 -12.54 -1.88
CA ARG A 359 3.98 -12.05 -2.87
C ARG A 359 4.28 -10.54 -2.73
N ALA A 360 4.25 -10.04 -1.49
CA ALA A 360 4.39 -8.63 -1.13
C ALA A 360 5.79 -8.25 -0.61
N PHE A 361 6.65 -9.24 -0.38
CA PHE A 361 8.05 -9.05 -0.02
C PHE A 361 8.93 -9.31 -1.24
N ILE A 362 9.09 -8.29 -2.08
CA ILE A 362 9.72 -8.40 -3.41
C ILE A 362 11.15 -7.90 -3.36
N ASN A 363 12.04 -8.68 -3.97
CA ASN A 363 13.49 -8.47 -3.99
C ASN A 363 14.05 -8.31 -2.57
N ARG A 364 13.51 -9.11 -1.65
CA ARG A 364 13.74 -9.10 -0.20
C ARG A 364 13.60 -7.72 0.46
N GLY A 365 12.80 -6.81 -0.12
CA GLY A 365 12.66 -5.44 0.39
C GLY A 365 13.99 -4.68 0.46
N ARG A 366 14.93 -4.97 -0.46
CA ARG A 366 16.29 -4.42 -0.40
C ARG A 366 16.38 -2.93 -0.76
N MET A 367 15.35 -2.35 -1.38
CA MET A 367 15.27 -0.91 -1.66
C MET A 367 14.65 -0.15 -0.48
N VAL A 368 15.19 -0.32 0.72
CA VAL A 368 14.75 0.37 1.94
C VAL A 368 15.88 1.18 2.53
N PHE A 369 15.58 2.44 2.83
CA PHE A 369 16.49 3.38 3.46
C PHE A 369 15.66 4.47 4.17
N GLY A 370 16.33 5.22 5.05
CA GLY A 370 15.75 6.30 5.85
C GLY A 370 16.86 7.05 6.58
N HIS A 371 16.51 7.86 7.57
CA HIS A 371 17.46 8.71 8.32
C HIS A 371 18.72 7.95 8.76
N ALA A 372 19.89 8.45 8.35
CA ALA A 372 21.14 7.70 8.49
C ALA A 372 22.36 8.53 8.87
N TRP A 373 22.30 9.85 8.87
CA TRP A 373 23.49 10.70 9.09
C TRP A 373 24.16 10.43 10.44
N SER A 374 23.39 10.20 11.51
CA SER A 374 23.93 9.88 12.83
C SER A 374 24.65 8.53 12.88
N SER A 375 24.33 7.62 11.95
CA SER A 375 25.00 6.33 11.84
C SER A 375 26.36 6.42 11.15
N PHE A 376 26.63 7.51 10.43
CA PHE A 376 27.94 7.79 9.84
C PHE A 376 28.83 8.60 10.77
N ILE A 377 28.29 9.68 11.34
CA ILE A 377 29.00 10.60 12.22
C ILE A 377 28.12 10.85 13.43
N ASN A 378 28.62 10.54 14.63
CA ASN A 378 27.93 10.76 15.89
C ASN A 378 28.86 11.45 16.90
N ARG A 379 28.28 12.14 17.88
CA ARG A 379 29.03 12.93 18.87
C ARG A 379 29.97 12.12 19.76
N ASN A 380 29.78 10.80 19.87
CA ASN A 380 30.66 9.97 20.70
C ASN A 380 31.99 9.71 19.97
N GLU A 381 31.95 9.56 18.65
CA GLU A 381 33.15 9.41 17.80
C GLU A 381 33.75 10.78 17.43
N TYR A 382 32.89 11.78 17.18
CA TYR A 382 33.26 13.14 16.75
C TYR A 382 32.62 14.21 17.64
N PRO A 383 33.17 14.51 18.84
CA PRO A 383 32.61 15.49 19.77
C PRO A 383 32.45 16.89 19.15
N TYR A 384 31.35 17.58 19.48
CA TYR A 384 31.00 18.89 18.88
C TYR A 384 32.10 19.94 19.05
N GLU A 385 32.78 19.93 20.19
CA GLU A 385 33.77 20.91 20.62
C GLU A 385 35.11 20.72 19.89
N LYS A 386 35.37 19.51 19.41
CA LYS A 386 36.61 19.15 18.69
C LYS A 386 36.42 19.08 17.19
N ASN A 387 35.18 18.86 16.74
CA ASN A 387 34.84 18.59 15.34
C ASN A 387 33.71 19.51 14.84
N SER A 388 33.61 20.75 15.34
CA SER A 388 32.54 21.70 14.96
C SER A 388 32.42 21.88 13.45
N GLU A 389 33.54 21.80 12.72
CA GLU A 389 33.59 21.88 11.25
C GLU A 389 32.79 20.77 10.53
N MET A 390 32.63 19.60 11.17
CA MET A 390 31.88 18.47 10.63
C MET A 390 30.37 18.61 10.85
N TRP A 391 29.93 19.44 11.79
CA TRP A 391 28.52 19.51 12.20
C TRP A 391 27.76 20.63 11.48
N ALA A 392 26.42 20.52 11.41
CA ALA A 392 25.60 21.60 10.89
C ALA A 392 25.73 22.85 11.76
N ARG A 393 25.97 24.02 11.14
CA ARG A 393 26.16 25.30 11.81
C ARG A 393 25.15 26.35 11.35
N ASP A 394 24.85 27.32 12.21
CA ASP A 394 24.03 28.49 11.87
C ASP A 394 24.85 29.57 11.15
N LEU A 395 24.25 30.75 10.95
CA LEU A 395 24.90 31.87 10.25
C LEU A 395 26.01 32.51 11.10
N GLU A 396 25.97 32.31 12.41
CA GLU A 396 26.97 32.76 13.39
C GLU A 396 28.06 31.70 13.63
N ASP A 397 28.12 30.66 12.78
CA ASP A 397 29.09 29.56 12.83
C ASP A 397 29.01 28.69 14.11
N LYS A 398 27.86 28.67 14.79
CA LYS A 398 27.62 27.82 15.95
C LYS A 398 26.96 26.52 15.55
N VAL A 399 27.35 25.42 16.19
CA VAL A 399 26.74 24.10 15.96
C VAL A 399 25.25 24.12 16.32
N ARG A 400 24.40 23.71 15.37
CA ARG A 400 22.94 23.62 15.52
C ARG A 400 22.56 22.32 16.24
N VAL A 401 22.91 22.22 17.51
CA VAL A 401 22.65 21.01 18.33
C VAL A 401 21.15 20.69 18.34
N PHE A 402 20.80 19.47 17.91
CA PHE A 402 19.43 19.00 17.81
C PHE A 402 19.32 17.55 18.28
N HIS A 403 18.54 17.31 19.31
CA HIS A 403 18.36 15.97 19.87
C HIS A 403 16.88 15.74 20.22
N THR A 404 16.28 14.73 19.61
CA THR A 404 14.93 14.26 19.94
C THR A 404 14.95 12.75 20.18
N ALA A 405 13.78 12.17 20.49
CA ALA A 405 13.65 10.72 20.60
C ALA A 405 13.82 9.97 19.26
N TYR A 406 13.83 10.68 18.12
CA TYR A 406 13.78 10.08 16.78
C TYR A 406 14.76 10.71 15.77
N ALA A 407 15.51 11.75 16.15
CA ALA A 407 16.46 12.43 15.27
C ALA A 407 17.62 13.05 16.07
N GLN A 408 18.78 13.15 15.42
CA GLN A 408 20.02 13.72 15.97
C GLN A 408 20.48 14.96 15.17
N THR A 409 21.54 15.61 15.62
CA THR A 409 22.15 16.76 14.93
C THR A 409 22.65 16.34 13.55
N ASN A 410 22.27 17.08 12.52
CA ASN A 410 22.79 16.89 11.16
C ASN A 410 24.26 17.31 11.03
N PHE A 411 25.00 16.70 10.10
CA PHE A 411 26.36 17.11 9.76
C PHE A 411 26.39 18.15 8.62
N CYS A 412 27.56 18.75 8.38
CA CYS A 412 27.80 19.64 7.24
C CYS A 412 28.12 18.82 5.99
N SER A 413 27.15 18.68 5.07
CA SER A 413 27.29 17.86 3.85
C SER A 413 28.30 18.40 2.83
N THR A 414 28.86 19.59 3.04
CA THR A 414 29.93 20.19 2.21
C THR A 414 31.29 20.23 2.92
N SER A 415 31.41 19.63 4.11
CA SER A 415 32.70 19.46 4.77
C SER A 415 33.49 18.33 4.08
N PRO A 416 34.74 18.57 3.63
CA PRO A 416 35.57 17.54 3.01
C PRO A 416 35.76 16.30 3.90
N GLU A 417 35.99 16.50 5.20
CA GLU A 417 36.15 15.41 6.17
C GLU A 417 34.88 14.56 6.29
N VAL A 418 33.70 15.21 6.29
CA VAL A 418 32.41 14.51 6.31
C VAL A 418 32.22 13.67 5.05
N ILE A 419 32.52 14.24 3.87
CA ILE A 419 32.42 13.53 2.59
C ILE A 419 33.33 12.29 2.61
N ASP A 420 34.56 12.41 3.11
CA ASP A 420 35.51 11.30 3.16
C ASP A 420 35.06 10.20 4.13
N VAL A 421 34.62 10.56 5.34
CA VAL A 421 34.11 9.58 6.33
C VAL A 421 32.85 8.88 5.82
N VAL A 422 31.90 9.63 5.26
CA VAL A 422 30.66 9.06 4.73
C VAL A 422 30.95 8.15 3.53
N SER A 423 31.83 8.56 2.62
CA SER A 423 32.20 7.74 1.46
C SER A 423 32.85 6.42 1.86
N ARG A 424 33.77 6.44 2.83
CA ARG A 424 34.39 5.22 3.37
C ARG A 424 33.35 4.29 4.00
N LYS A 425 32.53 4.80 4.91
CA LYS A 425 31.48 4.01 5.58
C LYS A 425 30.39 3.54 4.61
N ALA A 426 30.09 4.30 3.55
CA ALA A 426 29.20 3.87 2.47
C ALA A 426 29.78 2.70 1.67
N ASN A 427 31.07 2.75 1.32
CA ASN A 427 31.78 1.61 0.71
C ASN A 427 31.76 0.36 1.59
N GLU A 428 32.01 0.51 2.89
CA GLU A 428 31.95 -0.59 3.87
C GLU A 428 30.55 -1.23 3.91
N ARG A 429 29.48 -0.42 3.93
CA ARG A 429 28.09 -0.91 3.91
C ARG A 429 27.75 -1.60 2.58
N LEU A 430 28.12 -0.98 1.46
CA LEU A 430 27.85 -1.50 0.13
C LEU A 430 28.69 -2.74 -0.19
N ALA A 431 29.83 -2.96 0.47
CA ALA A 431 30.62 -4.18 0.29
C ALA A 431 29.93 -5.45 0.83
N ALA A 432 28.89 -5.33 1.66
CA ALA A 432 28.12 -6.48 2.09
C ALA A 432 27.48 -7.19 0.88
N PRO A 433 27.56 -8.53 0.77
CA PRO A 433 27.04 -9.28 -0.39
C PRO A 433 25.56 -9.02 -0.68
N ASP A 434 24.81 -8.66 0.35
CA ASP A 434 23.37 -8.50 0.31
C ASP A 434 22.92 -7.06 0.08
N ALA A 435 23.84 -6.09 0.20
CA ALA A 435 23.56 -4.67 0.07
C ALA A 435 23.27 -4.30 -1.39
N LEU A 436 22.13 -3.62 -1.59
CA LEU A 436 21.70 -3.06 -2.86
C LEU A 436 21.67 -1.52 -2.82
N VAL A 437 21.40 -0.96 -1.65
CA VAL A 437 21.34 0.48 -1.40
C VAL A 437 21.96 0.79 -0.03
N THR A 438 22.59 1.95 0.10
CA THR A 438 22.88 2.57 1.40
C THR A 438 22.20 3.93 1.48
N SER A 439 21.64 4.25 2.63
CA SER A 439 21.03 5.57 2.86
C SER A 439 22.10 6.65 3.01
N LEU A 440 21.84 7.82 2.43
CA LEU A 440 22.51 9.10 2.65
C LEU A 440 21.53 10.17 3.18
N ASP A 441 20.38 9.75 3.71
CA ASP A 441 19.32 10.66 4.14
C ASP A 441 19.66 11.37 5.47
N PRO A 442 19.40 12.69 5.59
CA PRO A 442 19.58 13.45 6.83
C PRO A 442 18.69 12.96 7.98
N GLU A 443 18.94 13.46 9.18
CA GLU A 443 18.15 13.18 10.39
C GLU A 443 16.82 13.95 10.39
N ASP A 444 15.77 13.38 9.78
CA ASP A 444 14.39 13.90 9.79
C ASP A 444 14.33 15.45 9.58
N TYR A 445 13.56 16.17 10.39
CA TYR A 445 13.50 17.64 10.38
C TYR A 445 14.62 18.33 11.19
N ALA A 446 15.74 17.65 11.48
CA ALA A 446 16.86 18.31 12.13
C ALA A 446 17.39 19.47 11.25
N PRO A 447 17.71 20.63 11.81
CA PRO A 447 18.11 21.77 11.00
C PRO A 447 19.37 21.52 10.17
N MET A 448 19.37 21.98 8.93
CA MET A 448 20.51 21.80 8.03
C MET A 448 21.61 22.85 8.23
N CYS A 449 22.81 22.60 7.70
CA CYS A 449 23.93 23.52 7.82
C CYS A 449 23.74 24.79 6.98
N LEU A 450 24.14 25.94 7.53
CA LEU A 450 24.09 27.28 6.94
C LEU A 450 25.48 27.94 6.82
N CYS A 451 26.55 27.16 6.99
CA CYS A 451 27.90 27.68 6.78
C CYS A 451 28.08 28.18 5.33
N GLU A 452 29.08 29.03 5.12
CA GLU A 452 29.37 29.66 3.82
C GLU A 452 29.43 28.63 2.68
N ARG A 453 30.19 27.54 2.83
CA ARG A 453 30.30 26.48 1.82
C ARG A 453 28.95 25.85 1.44
N CYS A 454 28.07 25.62 2.42
CA CYS A 454 26.75 25.05 2.16
C CYS A 454 25.90 26.02 1.34
N ARG A 455 25.89 27.30 1.72
CA ARG A 455 25.13 28.35 1.03
C ARG A 455 25.68 28.65 -0.37
N GLU A 456 26.99 28.57 -0.55
CA GLU A 456 27.63 28.68 -1.86
C GLU A 456 27.21 27.55 -2.79
N VAL A 457 27.16 26.30 -2.30
CA VAL A 457 26.65 25.16 -3.09
C VAL A 457 25.19 25.40 -3.47
N ASP A 458 24.33 25.77 -2.52
CA ASP A 458 22.92 26.07 -2.78
C ASP A 458 22.78 27.18 -3.85
N THR A 459 23.50 28.30 -3.68
CA THR A 459 23.50 29.44 -4.62
C THR A 459 24.03 29.03 -6.00
N SER A 460 25.05 28.18 -6.07
CA SER A 460 25.63 27.73 -7.34
C SER A 460 24.66 26.92 -8.20
N TYR A 461 23.67 26.27 -7.57
CA TYR A 461 22.57 25.59 -8.26
C TYR A 461 21.35 26.50 -8.49
N GLY A 462 21.40 27.76 -8.09
CA GLY A 462 20.33 28.73 -8.31
C GLY A 462 19.24 28.73 -7.23
N VAL A 463 19.52 28.21 -6.04
CA VAL A 463 18.64 28.38 -4.88
C VAL A 463 18.61 29.86 -4.48
N SER A 464 17.43 30.47 -4.50
CA SER A 464 17.27 31.91 -4.22
C SER A 464 17.44 32.26 -2.73
N GLU A 465 16.98 31.38 -1.85
CA GLU A 465 17.03 31.56 -0.39
C GLU A 465 17.71 30.35 0.27
N PRO A 466 19.04 30.37 0.45
CA PRO A 466 19.79 29.26 1.04
C PRO A 466 19.71 29.29 2.58
N ASP A 467 18.50 29.19 3.12
CA ASP A 467 18.18 29.22 4.56
C ASP A 467 18.13 27.80 5.19
N GLY A 468 18.44 26.78 4.40
CA GLY A 468 18.45 25.38 4.80
C GLY A 468 17.09 24.69 4.81
N THR A 469 16.04 25.33 4.28
CA THR A 469 14.69 24.74 4.16
C THR A 469 14.42 24.13 2.78
N PHE A 470 15.19 24.53 1.76
CA PHE A 470 15.23 23.89 0.43
C PHE A 470 16.66 23.43 0.12
N VAL A 471 16.88 22.12 0.16
CA VAL A 471 18.24 21.53 0.16
C VAL A 471 18.41 20.38 -0.83
N THR A 472 17.43 20.18 -1.71
CA THR A 472 17.44 19.10 -2.72
C THR A 472 18.71 19.13 -3.56
N ASP A 473 19.06 20.28 -4.15
CA ASP A 473 20.24 20.41 -4.99
C ASP A 473 21.53 20.07 -4.24
N ARG A 474 21.65 20.52 -2.99
CA ARG A 474 22.80 20.22 -2.12
C ARG A 474 22.89 18.75 -1.72
N LEU A 475 21.77 18.07 -1.48
CA LEU A 475 21.77 16.64 -1.21
C LEU A 475 22.11 15.80 -2.46
N LEU A 476 21.67 16.22 -3.64
CA LEU A 476 22.12 15.61 -4.90
C LEU A 476 23.61 15.85 -5.14
N HIS A 477 24.10 17.06 -4.88
CA HIS A 477 25.53 17.37 -4.92
C HIS A 477 26.33 16.47 -3.97
N PHE A 478 25.89 16.33 -2.73
CA PHE A 478 26.49 15.45 -1.74
C PHE A 478 26.50 13.98 -2.21
N SER A 479 25.38 13.47 -2.71
CA SER A 479 25.28 12.11 -3.26
C SER A 479 26.27 11.90 -4.42
N ASN A 480 26.43 12.89 -5.31
CA ASN A 480 27.39 12.83 -6.41
C ASN A 480 28.85 12.78 -5.90
N GLN A 481 29.19 13.58 -4.88
CA GLN A 481 30.51 13.58 -4.26
C GLN A 481 30.85 12.22 -3.63
N VAL A 482 29.87 11.61 -2.95
CA VAL A 482 30.01 10.26 -2.37
C VAL A 482 30.13 9.21 -3.48
N PHE A 483 29.29 9.28 -4.51
CA PHE A 483 29.31 8.33 -5.63
C PHE A 483 30.66 8.28 -6.35
N GLN A 484 31.29 9.44 -6.56
CA GLN A 484 32.62 9.53 -7.19
C GLN A 484 33.72 8.84 -6.37
N ARG A 485 33.52 8.70 -5.05
CA ARG A 485 34.46 8.08 -4.10
C ARG A 485 34.11 6.62 -3.78
N LEU A 486 33.07 6.05 -4.40
CA LEU A 486 32.78 4.63 -4.26
C LEU A 486 33.81 3.78 -5.02
N ASP A 487 34.10 2.60 -4.46
CA ASP A 487 34.84 1.56 -5.17
C ASP A 487 34.06 1.15 -6.44
N GLU A 488 34.77 0.81 -7.53
CA GLU A 488 34.12 0.40 -8.79
C GLU A 488 33.09 -0.74 -8.60
N LYS A 489 33.40 -1.71 -7.73
CA LYS A 489 32.50 -2.84 -7.39
C LYS A 489 31.20 -2.44 -6.68
N ASN A 490 31.11 -1.20 -6.20
CA ASN A 490 29.95 -0.67 -5.48
C ASN A 490 29.18 0.36 -6.34
N LYS A 491 29.70 0.77 -7.50
CA LYS A 491 29.07 1.80 -8.36
C LYS A 491 27.82 1.31 -9.09
N ASP A 492 27.60 0.00 -9.15
CA ASP A 492 26.36 -0.61 -9.64
C ASP A 492 25.23 -0.62 -8.59
N LYS A 493 25.55 -0.30 -7.33
CA LYS A 493 24.61 -0.21 -6.19
C LYS A 493 24.12 1.22 -5.99
N PHE A 494 23.05 1.38 -5.22
CA PHE A 494 22.34 2.66 -5.08
C PHE A 494 22.74 3.47 -3.84
N LEU A 495 22.71 4.79 -3.99
CA LEU A 495 22.76 5.75 -2.88
C LEU A 495 21.35 6.36 -2.72
N GLY A 496 20.72 6.16 -1.55
CA GLY A 496 19.32 6.50 -1.32
C GLY A 496 19.12 7.74 -0.45
N ILE A 497 18.22 8.64 -0.86
CA ILE A 497 17.76 9.78 -0.06
C ILE A 497 16.22 9.80 -0.04
N LEU A 498 15.62 10.06 1.12
CA LEU A 498 14.17 10.26 1.18
C LEU A 498 13.83 11.59 0.50
N VAL A 499 12.88 11.58 -0.43
CA VAL A 499 12.30 12.81 -0.98
C VAL A 499 11.21 13.24 0.00
N TYR A 500 11.64 13.96 1.03
CA TYR A 500 10.89 14.27 2.24
C TYR A 500 11.47 15.54 2.89
N GLY A 501 10.69 16.21 3.76
CA GLY A 501 11.18 17.35 4.54
C GLY A 501 11.79 18.46 3.67
N PHE A 502 13.02 18.87 3.96
CA PHE A 502 13.72 19.97 3.28
C PHE A 502 14.21 19.60 1.86
N GLN A 503 14.13 18.34 1.48
CA GLN A 503 14.53 17.81 0.17
C GLN A 503 13.37 17.23 -0.63
N MET A 504 12.14 17.68 -0.34
CA MET A 504 10.93 17.20 -1.03
C MET A 504 10.77 17.78 -2.44
N GLU A 505 11.12 19.06 -2.59
CA GLU A 505 10.98 19.81 -3.83
C GLU A 505 11.94 19.33 -4.93
N LEU A 506 11.57 19.56 -6.19
CA LEU A 506 12.41 19.20 -7.34
C LEU A 506 13.71 20.02 -7.35
N PRO A 507 14.85 19.45 -7.80
CA PRO A 507 16.10 20.20 -7.91
C PRO A 507 15.97 21.31 -8.95
N VAL A 508 16.61 22.45 -8.69
CA VAL A 508 16.68 23.56 -9.63
C VAL A 508 17.61 23.20 -10.78
N ASN A 509 18.87 22.89 -10.49
CA ASN A 509 19.90 22.63 -11.50
C ASN A 509 20.76 21.39 -11.24
N ALA A 510 20.80 20.88 -10.00
CA ALA A 510 21.50 19.64 -9.70
C ALA A 510 20.91 18.47 -10.49
N ARG A 511 21.77 17.50 -10.80
CA ARG A 511 21.39 16.28 -11.52
C ARG A 511 21.86 15.06 -10.72
N PRO A 512 20.99 14.08 -10.48
CA PRO A 512 21.39 12.84 -9.83
C PRO A 512 22.35 12.03 -10.72
N HIS A 513 23.31 11.33 -10.12
CA HIS A 513 24.06 10.27 -10.80
C HIS A 513 23.13 9.08 -11.13
N PRO A 514 23.50 8.19 -12.08
CA PRO A 514 22.61 7.11 -12.56
C PRO A 514 22.13 6.12 -11.48
N ASN A 515 22.85 6.00 -10.37
CA ASN A 515 22.55 5.12 -9.24
C ASN A 515 22.10 5.89 -7.98
N HIS A 516 21.66 7.14 -8.13
CA HIS A 516 20.93 7.83 -7.07
C HIS A 516 19.49 7.32 -7.08
N THR A 517 18.94 7.04 -5.90
CA THR A 517 17.54 6.59 -5.75
C THR A 517 16.81 7.46 -4.74
N GLY A 518 15.57 7.80 -5.05
CA GLY A 518 14.71 8.63 -4.21
C GLY A 518 13.53 7.82 -3.69
N LEU A 519 13.20 7.95 -2.41
CA LEU A 519 11.97 7.36 -1.84
C LEU A 519 11.07 8.51 -1.37
N ILE A 520 10.03 8.81 -2.15
CA ILE A 520 9.14 9.94 -1.87
C ILE A 520 8.14 9.59 -0.77
N CYS A 521 8.05 10.46 0.22
CA CYS A 521 7.11 10.35 1.32
C CYS A 521 6.44 11.70 1.54
N ASN A 522 5.11 11.73 1.56
CA ASN A 522 4.37 12.92 1.99
C ASN A 522 3.42 12.56 3.13
N MET A 523 3.38 13.41 4.15
CA MET A 523 2.74 13.06 5.41
C MET A 523 1.24 13.38 5.40
N PRO A 524 0.41 12.68 6.19
CA PRO A 524 -1.04 12.96 6.24
C PRO A 524 -1.45 14.35 6.71
N TRP A 525 -0.54 15.16 7.27
CA TRP A 525 -0.80 16.56 7.58
C TRP A 525 -0.53 17.52 6.41
N GLN A 526 0.12 17.04 5.33
CA GLN A 526 0.49 17.78 4.12
C GLN A 526 -0.29 17.31 2.87
N TYR A 527 -0.62 16.02 2.76
CA TYR A 527 -1.27 15.41 1.59
C TYR A 527 -2.61 14.72 1.95
N ASP A 528 -3.56 14.67 1.01
CA ASP A 528 -4.87 14.03 1.21
C ASP A 528 -4.83 12.54 0.87
N HIS A 529 -4.82 11.72 1.93
CA HIS A 529 -4.76 10.26 1.84
C HIS A 529 -6.11 9.59 1.57
N THR A 530 -7.22 10.33 1.46
CA THR A 530 -8.56 9.73 1.27
C THR A 530 -8.98 9.58 -0.18
N ARG A 531 -8.16 10.09 -1.09
CA ARG A 531 -8.41 10.07 -2.53
C ARG A 531 -7.09 9.96 -3.30
N PRO A 532 -7.16 9.54 -4.58
CA PRO A 532 -5.96 9.40 -5.42
C PRO A 532 -5.10 10.66 -5.46
N PHE A 533 -3.77 10.50 -5.56
CA PHE A 533 -2.87 11.65 -5.66
C PHE A 533 -3.07 12.44 -6.96
N ASN A 534 -3.68 11.84 -7.97
CA ASN A 534 -3.96 12.48 -9.25
C ASN A 534 -5.37 13.11 -9.32
N ASP A 535 -6.09 13.21 -8.19
CA ASP A 535 -7.38 13.89 -8.11
C ASP A 535 -7.20 15.42 -8.29
N PRO A 536 -7.68 16.01 -9.41
CA PRO A 536 -7.51 17.43 -9.70
C PRO A 536 -8.35 18.34 -8.80
N THR A 537 -9.28 17.79 -8.02
CA THR A 537 -10.13 18.53 -7.09
C THR A 537 -9.52 18.68 -5.69
N SER A 538 -8.33 18.11 -5.47
CA SER A 538 -7.58 18.28 -4.23
C SER A 538 -6.31 19.10 -4.47
N PRO A 539 -6.27 20.38 -4.04
CA PRO A 539 -5.10 21.24 -4.24
C PRO A 539 -3.80 20.66 -3.71
N ARG A 540 -3.86 19.98 -2.55
CA ARG A 540 -2.69 19.31 -1.94
C ARG A 540 -2.19 18.13 -2.78
N ASN A 541 -3.09 17.41 -3.43
CA ASN A 541 -2.74 16.26 -4.26
C ASN A 541 -2.21 16.69 -5.63
N VAL A 542 -2.72 17.80 -6.19
CA VAL A 542 -2.16 18.42 -7.40
C VAL A 542 -0.68 18.71 -7.23
N GLU A 543 -0.30 19.30 -6.10
CA GLU A 543 1.11 19.59 -5.80
C GLU A 543 1.93 18.31 -5.63
N PHE A 544 1.42 17.33 -4.86
CA PHE A 544 2.13 16.06 -4.71
C PHE A 544 2.29 15.30 -6.02
N HIS A 545 1.30 15.34 -6.91
CA HIS A 545 1.38 14.74 -8.24
C HIS A 545 2.44 15.41 -9.12
N ARG A 546 2.62 16.74 -9.03
CA ARG A 546 3.71 17.46 -9.71
C ARG A 546 5.08 16.92 -9.25
N LEU A 547 5.25 16.72 -7.95
CA LEU A 547 6.48 16.15 -7.38
C LEU A 547 6.71 14.72 -7.85
N LEU A 548 5.69 13.85 -7.79
CA LEU A 548 5.76 12.47 -8.28
C LEU A 548 6.19 12.41 -9.75
N GLN A 549 5.59 13.25 -10.60
CA GLN A 549 5.93 13.35 -12.02
C GLN A 549 7.35 13.84 -12.27
N GLY A 550 7.81 14.84 -11.51
CA GLY A 550 9.13 15.43 -11.70
C GLY A 550 10.24 14.46 -11.28
N TRP A 551 10.11 13.83 -10.12
CA TRP A 551 11.09 12.87 -9.61
C TRP A 551 11.15 11.59 -10.45
N GLY A 552 10.00 11.05 -10.87
CA GLY A 552 9.94 9.88 -11.76
C GLY A 552 10.57 10.09 -13.13
N LYS A 553 10.73 11.34 -13.59
CA LYS A 553 11.43 11.66 -14.85
C LYS A 553 12.95 11.69 -14.73
N ILE A 554 13.49 11.90 -13.53
CA ILE A 554 14.94 12.13 -13.33
C ILE A 554 15.65 10.98 -12.60
N LEU A 555 14.91 10.03 -12.05
CA LEU A 555 15.44 8.89 -11.32
C LEU A 555 15.21 7.58 -12.07
N SER A 556 16.25 6.73 -12.12
CA SER A 556 16.18 5.38 -12.69
C SER A 556 15.54 4.36 -11.72
N GLN A 557 15.68 4.61 -10.42
CA GLN A 557 15.00 3.91 -9.35
C GLN A 557 14.27 4.92 -8.47
N TYR A 558 12.97 4.73 -8.33
CA TYR A 558 12.10 5.69 -7.65
C TYR A 558 11.05 4.96 -6.80
N GLY A 559 11.09 5.23 -5.50
CA GLY A 559 10.26 4.57 -4.52
C GLY A 559 9.07 5.41 -4.09
N PHE A 560 7.94 4.76 -3.82
CA PHE A 560 6.81 5.36 -3.15
C PHE A 560 6.72 4.88 -1.71
N TYR A 561 6.81 5.82 -0.78
CA TYR A 561 6.54 5.63 0.63
C TYR A 561 5.12 6.16 0.93
N ASP A 562 4.19 5.27 1.23
CA ASP A 562 2.80 5.66 1.53
C ASP A 562 2.25 4.90 2.75
N TYR A 563 1.16 5.46 3.28
CA TYR A 563 0.45 5.04 4.48
C TYR A 563 -0.84 4.31 4.12
N TYR A 564 -0.72 3.07 3.62
CA TYR A 564 -1.88 2.18 3.43
C TYR A 564 -2.31 1.46 4.71
N GLY A 565 -1.42 1.42 5.71
CA GLY A 565 -1.82 1.46 7.13
C GLY A 565 -1.45 2.82 7.72
N HIS A 566 -1.52 2.98 9.04
CA HIS A 566 -1.11 4.22 9.70
C HIS A 566 -0.06 3.96 10.78
N TRP A 567 0.89 4.88 10.96
CA TRP A 567 1.93 4.77 12.00
C TRP A 567 1.38 4.99 13.43
N SER A 568 0.20 5.61 13.55
CA SER A 568 -0.32 6.09 14.85
C SER A 568 -1.84 6.14 15.02
N TYR A 569 -2.63 5.85 13.98
CA TYR A 569 -4.09 5.94 14.01
C TYR A 569 -4.64 4.53 13.87
N TRP A 570 -5.57 4.16 14.74
CA TRP A 570 -6.01 2.76 14.88
C TRP A 570 -7.49 2.55 14.57
N GLY A 571 -8.15 3.63 14.17
CA GLY A 571 -9.50 3.58 13.65
C GLY A 571 -9.54 3.26 12.16
N PRO A 572 -10.76 3.21 11.58
CA PRO A 572 -10.99 2.90 10.18
C PRO A 572 -10.20 3.77 9.20
N TRP A 573 -9.44 3.14 8.30
CA TRP A 573 -8.59 3.79 7.30
C TRP A 573 -9.03 3.37 5.89
N GLY A 574 -9.97 4.09 5.28
CA GLY A 574 -10.54 3.77 3.97
C GLY A 574 -9.74 4.33 2.82
N VAL A 575 -8.76 3.55 2.32
CA VAL A 575 -7.84 3.98 1.27
C VAL A 575 -7.80 3.02 0.07
N VAL A 576 -8.66 2.02 0.02
CA VAL A 576 -8.69 1.04 -1.09
C VAL A 576 -9.03 1.71 -2.42
N GLN A 577 -9.87 2.75 -2.40
CA GLN A 577 -10.20 3.55 -3.58
C GLN A 577 -9.04 4.43 -4.07
N LYS A 578 -8.18 4.87 -3.15
CA LYS A 578 -6.98 5.61 -3.46
C LYS A 578 -5.93 4.70 -4.10
N MET A 579 -5.58 3.59 -3.43
CA MET A 579 -4.50 2.71 -3.88
C MET A 579 -4.74 2.07 -5.26
N ARG A 580 -6.01 1.80 -5.62
CA ARG A 580 -6.38 1.24 -6.93
C ARG A 580 -6.06 2.18 -8.10
N GLU A 581 -5.94 3.48 -7.85
CA GLU A 581 -5.54 4.47 -8.85
C GLU A 581 -4.07 4.87 -8.68
N ASP A 582 -3.62 5.04 -7.44
CA ASP A 582 -2.25 5.47 -7.14
C ASP A 582 -1.19 4.49 -7.63
N LEU A 583 -1.30 3.20 -7.30
CA LEU A 583 -0.23 2.25 -7.58
C LEU A 583 0.01 2.08 -9.08
N PRO A 584 -1.03 1.92 -9.93
CA PRO A 584 -0.80 1.93 -11.37
C PRO A 584 -0.30 3.28 -11.88
N ALA A 585 -0.84 4.40 -11.39
CA ALA A 585 -0.38 5.72 -11.80
C ALA A 585 1.09 5.95 -11.41
N PHE A 586 1.53 5.47 -10.25
CA PHE A 586 2.92 5.59 -9.79
C PHE A 586 3.88 4.80 -10.68
N ARG A 587 3.52 3.55 -11.03
CA ARG A 587 4.28 2.76 -12.04
C ARG A 587 4.38 3.52 -13.35
N ASP A 588 3.26 4.06 -13.85
CA ASP A 588 3.20 4.77 -15.13
C ASP A 588 4.01 6.08 -15.12
N LEU A 589 4.31 6.63 -13.92
CA LEU A 589 5.19 7.78 -13.72
C LEU A 589 6.68 7.43 -13.59
N GLY A 590 7.07 6.16 -13.76
CA GLY A 590 8.45 5.70 -13.61
C GLY A 590 8.79 5.19 -12.20
N GLY A 591 7.79 5.02 -11.34
CA GLY A 591 7.94 4.40 -10.02
C GLY A 591 8.32 2.93 -10.10
N THR A 592 9.29 2.49 -9.30
CA THR A 592 9.90 1.16 -9.40
C THR A 592 9.85 0.33 -8.11
N TYR A 593 9.71 0.94 -6.92
CA TYR A 593 9.59 0.18 -5.68
C TYR A 593 8.63 0.81 -4.66
N LEU A 594 8.19 -0.01 -3.70
CA LEU A 594 7.23 0.40 -2.67
C LEU A 594 7.81 0.19 -1.26
N MET A 595 7.55 1.15 -0.38
CA MET A 595 7.74 1.02 1.06
C MET A 595 6.44 1.45 1.74
N ILE A 596 5.65 0.49 2.20
CA ILE A 596 4.36 0.81 2.81
C ILE A 596 4.54 0.88 4.32
N GLU A 597 4.33 2.03 4.93
CA GLU A 597 4.33 2.11 6.39
C GLU A 597 2.96 1.77 6.97
N SER A 598 2.95 0.78 7.84
CA SER A 598 1.73 0.35 8.53
C SER A 598 2.08 -0.26 9.87
N GLN A 599 1.45 0.18 10.96
CA GLN A 599 1.54 -0.61 12.18
C GLN A 599 0.72 -1.91 12.03
N PRO A 600 1.08 -3.00 12.73
CA PRO A 600 0.32 -4.25 12.72
C PRO A 600 -1.06 -4.11 13.40
N ASN A 601 -1.98 -3.48 12.68
CA ASN A 601 -3.40 -3.27 13.00
C ASN A 601 -4.27 -4.04 11.99
N PHE A 602 -4.17 -5.36 11.98
CA PHE A 602 -4.79 -6.17 10.93
C PHE A 602 -6.32 -6.21 11.02
N ALA A 603 -6.92 -5.89 12.17
CA ALA A 603 -8.37 -5.85 12.32
C ALA A 603 -9.01 -4.74 11.48
N ILE A 604 -8.34 -3.59 11.38
CA ILE A 604 -8.89 -2.40 10.74
C ILE A 604 -8.14 -1.98 9.49
N HIS A 605 -6.83 -2.24 9.39
CA HIS A 605 -6.03 -1.92 8.20
C HIS A 605 -5.75 -3.15 7.35
N GLY A 606 -6.02 -4.36 7.83
CA GLY A 606 -5.64 -5.60 7.15
C GLY A 606 -6.17 -5.74 5.72
N LEU A 607 -7.39 -5.24 5.43
CA LEU A 607 -7.91 -5.22 4.06
C LEU A 607 -7.05 -4.35 3.13
N ASN A 608 -6.65 -3.17 3.58
CA ASN A 608 -5.79 -2.29 2.79
C ASN A 608 -4.45 -2.95 2.50
N LEU A 609 -3.86 -3.57 3.52
CA LEU A 609 -2.56 -4.22 3.42
C LEU A 609 -2.64 -5.44 2.50
N TYR A 610 -3.72 -6.22 2.55
CA TYR A 610 -3.97 -7.31 1.62
C TYR A 610 -4.07 -6.81 0.17
N ILE A 611 -4.86 -5.76 -0.10
CA ILE A 611 -4.99 -5.22 -1.46
C ILE A 611 -3.64 -4.64 -1.94
N ALA A 612 -2.93 -3.89 -1.10
CA ALA A 612 -1.60 -3.36 -1.42
C ALA A 612 -0.60 -4.50 -1.73
N SER A 613 -0.63 -5.59 -0.96
CA SER A 613 0.18 -6.79 -1.21
C SER A 613 -0.10 -7.41 -2.58
N ARG A 614 -1.38 -7.58 -2.95
CA ARG A 614 -1.76 -8.14 -4.26
C ARG A 614 -1.33 -7.22 -5.41
N LEU A 615 -1.51 -5.90 -5.25
CA LEU A 615 -1.13 -4.91 -6.26
C LEU A 615 0.38 -4.69 -6.39
N ALA A 616 1.16 -4.91 -5.33
CA ALA A 616 2.62 -4.88 -5.39
C ALA A 616 3.17 -5.97 -6.32
N TRP A 617 2.56 -7.16 -6.32
CA TRP A 617 2.90 -8.21 -7.27
C TRP A 617 2.34 -7.92 -8.67
N ASN A 618 1.03 -7.65 -8.77
CA ASN A 618 0.37 -7.37 -10.04
C ASN A 618 -0.54 -6.15 -9.92
N VAL A 619 -0.06 -5.00 -10.41
CA VAL A 619 -0.74 -3.72 -10.28
C VAL A 619 -1.96 -3.57 -11.19
N ASP A 620 -2.11 -4.45 -12.18
CA ASP A 620 -3.25 -4.45 -13.11
C ASP A 620 -4.42 -5.35 -12.64
N LEU A 621 -4.36 -5.90 -11.42
CA LEU A 621 -5.47 -6.67 -10.82
C LEU A 621 -6.73 -5.82 -10.63
N ASP A 622 -7.89 -6.45 -10.89
CA ASP A 622 -9.18 -5.82 -10.62
C ASP A 622 -9.50 -5.84 -9.12
N VAL A 623 -9.33 -4.67 -8.47
CA VAL A 623 -9.53 -4.52 -7.03
C VAL A 623 -10.95 -4.87 -6.58
N ASP A 624 -11.98 -4.62 -7.38
CA ASP A 624 -13.35 -4.97 -6.98
C ASP A 624 -13.56 -6.49 -6.98
N LEU A 625 -12.85 -7.24 -7.83
CA LEU A 625 -12.84 -8.71 -7.77
C LEU A 625 -12.07 -9.23 -6.56
N LEU A 626 -10.94 -8.62 -6.21
CA LEU A 626 -10.20 -8.96 -4.98
C LEU A 626 -11.04 -8.72 -3.73
N LEU A 627 -11.78 -7.60 -3.69
CA LEU A 627 -12.71 -7.29 -2.62
C LEU A 627 -13.86 -8.30 -2.56
N ASP A 628 -14.48 -8.64 -3.70
CA ASP A 628 -15.55 -9.65 -3.74
C ASP A 628 -15.07 -11.02 -3.26
N GLU A 629 -13.87 -11.41 -3.69
CA GLU A 629 -13.19 -12.63 -3.24
C GLU A 629 -12.98 -12.63 -1.74
N PHE A 630 -12.37 -11.57 -1.20
CA PHE A 630 -12.17 -11.39 0.23
C PHE A 630 -13.49 -11.51 0.98
N TYR A 631 -14.52 -10.74 0.63
CA TYR A 631 -15.79 -10.79 1.37
C TYR A 631 -16.42 -12.18 1.35
N ARG A 632 -16.47 -12.83 0.18
CA ARG A 632 -17.13 -14.13 0.03
C ARG A 632 -16.38 -15.27 0.68
N LYS A 633 -15.06 -15.31 0.55
CA LYS A 633 -14.25 -16.43 1.06
C LYS A 633 -13.89 -16.23 2.53
N PHE A 634 -13.52 -15.01 2.92
CA PHE A 634 -13.11 -14.71 4.28
C PHE A 634 -14.31 -14.64 5.24
N TYR A 635 -15.38 -13.91 4.90
CA TYR A 635 -16.55 -13.79 5.80
C TYR A 635 -17.66 -14.79 5.51
N GLY A 636 -17.62 -15.49 4.37
CA GLY A 636 -18.56 -16.57 4.05
C GLY A 636 -20.02 -16.09 4.13
N PRO A 637 -20.86 -16.69 5.00
CA PRO A 637 -22.25 -16.27 5.19
C PRO A 637 -22.45 -14.79 5.55
N ALA A 638 -21.47 -14.13 6.16
CA ALA A 638 -21.51 -12.71 6.51
C ALA A 638 -20.95 -11.78 5.43
N ALA A 639 -20.69 -12.28 4.21
CA ALA A 639 -20.04 -11.52 3.13
C ALA A 639 -20.71 -10.19 2.82
N GLU A 640 -22.05 -10.15 2.73
CA GLU A 640 -22.77 -8.94 2.34
C GLU A 640 -22.75 -7.82 3.40
N PRO A 641 -23.10 -8.06 4.68
CA PRO A 641 -22.93 -7.01 5.69
C PRO A 641 -21.47 -6.59 5.85
N MET A 642 -20.51 -7.51 5.68
CA MET A 642 -19.09 -7.14 5.74
C MET A 642 -18.63 -6.34 4.52
N ARG A 643 -19.16 -6.60 3.31
CA ARG A 643 -18.97 -5.73 2.14
C ARG A 643 -19.42 -4.31 2.46
N GLN A 644 -20.63 -4.17 3.00
CA GLN A 644 -21.20 -2.88 3.35
C GLN A 644 -20.39 -2.17 4.45
N TYR A 645 -19.93 -2.90 5.46
CA TYR A 645 -19.01 -2.39 6.49
C TYR A 645 -17.75 -1.76 5.88
N TRP A 646 -17.03 -2.50 5.04
CA TRP A 646 -15.78 -2.01 4.44
C TRP A 646 -16.02 -0.88 3.43
N GLN A 647 -17.07 -0.99 2.60
CA GLN A 647 -17.44 0.06 1.65
C GLN A 647 -17.93 1.34 2.33
N ALA A 648 -18.56 1.24 3.52
CA ALA A 648 -18.94 2.40 4.30
C ALA A 648 -17.71 3.15 4.82
N ILE A 649 -16.65 2.44 5.25
CA ILE A 649 -15.37 3.04 5.64
C ILE A 649 -14.79 3.88 4.49
N ASP A 650 -14.63 3.28 3.31
CA ASP A 650 -14.17 3.98 2.11
C ASP A 650 -15.08 5.17 1.76
N ARG A 651 -16.40 4.96 1.74
CA ARG A 651 -17.39 5.99 1.40
C ARG A 651 -17.31 7.20 2.32
N HIS A 652 -17.23 7.00 3.65
CA HIS A 652 -17.18 8.09 4.61
C HIS A 652 -15.90 8.92 4.48
N GLN A 653 -14.78 8.27 4.15
CA GLN A 653 -13.52 8.96 3.88
C GLN A 653 -13.56 9.71 2.55
N ALA A 654 -13.89 9.01 1.46
CA ALA A 654 -13.97 9.58 0.12
C ALA A 654 -14.94 10.77 0.04
N LEU A 655 -16.10 10.71 0.73
CA LEU A 655 -17.11 11.77 0.74
C LEU A 655 -16.87 12.87 1.78
N THR A 656 -15.67 12.96 2.35
CA THR A 656 -15.26 14.12 3.15
C THR A 656 -14.61 15.17 2.25
N ARG A 657 -14.70 16.45 2.62
CA ARG A 657 -14.03 17.52 1.86
C ARG A 657 -12.52 17.25 1.73
N PRO A 658 -11.88 17.64 0.62
CA PRO A 658 -10.46 17.40 0.41
C PRO A 658 -9.63 18.10 1.49
N GLY A 659 -8.57 17.44 1.95
CA GLY A 659 -7.75 17.98 3.02
C GLY A 659 -6.77 17.00 3.64
N SER A 660 -6.02 17.49 4.62
CA SER A 660 -5.12 16.67 5.42
C SER A 660 -5.82 16.15 6.68
N ASN A 661 -5.34 15.04 7.24
CA ASN A 661 -5.88 14.38 8.45
C ASN A 661 -7.40 14.07 8.41
N VAL A 662 -7.96 13.80 7.23
CA VAL A 662 -9.40 13.57 7.04
C VAL A 662 -9.94 12.43 7.90
N HIS A 663 -9.14 11.38 8.13
CA HIS A 663 -9.47 10.28 9.03
C HIS A 663 -9.86 10.74 10.44
N LEU A 664 -9.23 11.79 10.99
CA LEU A 664 -9.58 12.35 12.30
C LEU A 664 -10.94 13.06 12.28
N VAL A 665 -11.30 13.65 11.15
CA VAL A 665 -12.63 14.26 10.95
C VAL A 665 -13.70 13.18 10.91
N VAL A 666 -13.46 12.09 10.19
CA VAL A 666 -14.39 10.95 10.10
C VAL A 666 -14.55 10.27 11.46
N ALA A 667 -13.46 10.09 12.20
CA ALA A 667 -13.45 9.47 13.53
C ALA A 667 -14.27 10.23 14.59
N ARG A 668 -14.72 11.46 14.33
CA ARG A 668 -15.58 12.24 15.23
C ARG A 668 -17.08 12.11 14.91
N ARG A 669 -17.44 11.44 13.81
CA ARG A 669 -18.84 11.35 13.36
C ARG A 669 -19.53 10.20 14.09
N GLN A 670 -20.56 10.49 14.86
CA GLN A 670 -21.33 9.44 15.54
C GLN A 670 -22.01 8.49 14.53
N GLY A 671 -22.70 9.06 13.53
CA GLY A 671 -23.37 8.28 12.48
C GLY A 671 -22.44 7.39 11.64
N PHE A 672 -21.12 7.65 11.66
CA PHE A 672 -20.14 6.76 11.05
C PHE A 672 -20.06 5.43 11.83
N TYR A 673 -19.87 5.49 13.16
CA TYR A 673 -19.80 4.29 13.98
C TYR A 673 -21.13 3.56 14.06
N GLU A 674 -22.26 4.28 14.14
CA GLU A 674 -23.60 3.68 14.16
C GLU A 674 -23.86 2.81 12.93
N GLU A 675 -23.52 3.32 11.73
CA GLU A 675 -23.63 2.55 10.50
C GLU A 675 -22.73 1.31 10.52
N LEU A 676 -21.46 1.47 10.89
CA LEU A 676 -20.50 0.36 10.92
C LEU A 676 -20.89 -0.74 11.93
N PHE A 677 -21.32 -0.37 13.14
CA PHE A 677 -21.81 -1.34 14.12
C PHE A 677 -23.09 -2.02 13.63
N GLY A 678 -24.01 -1.31 12.96
CA GLY A 678 -25.21 -1.91 12.38
C GLY A 678 -24.90 -2.96 11.29
N HIS A 679 -23.82 -2.80 10.53
CA HIS A 679 -23.33 -3.84 9.62
C HIS A 679 -22.72 -5.03 10.38
N LEU A 680 -21.90 -4.76 11.40
CA LEU A 680 -21.27 -5.81 12.21
C LEU A 680 -22.29 -6.62 13.02
N ASP A 681 -23.33 -6.00 13.57
CA ASP A 681 -24.39 -6.69 14.30
C ASP A 681 -25.11 -7.70 13.40
N ARG A 682 -25.44 -7.31 12.16
CA ARG A 682 -25.99 -8.22 11.15
C ARG A 682 -25.00 -9.33 10.77
N ALA A 683 -23.72 -9.02 10.65
CA ALA A 683 -22.68 -10.01 10.36
C ALA A 683 -22.55 -11.05 11.49
N VAL A 684 -22.60 -10.60 12.76
CA VAL A 684 -22.55 -11.49 13.93
C VAL A 684 -23.74 -12.45 13.92
N GLN A 685 -24.96 -11.94 13.69
CA GLN A 685 -26.17 -12.77 13.61
C GLN A 685 -26.06 -13.85 12.54
N LEU A 686 -25.51 -13.54 11.36
CA LEU A 686 -25.33 -14.51 10.28
C LEU A 686 -24.22 -15.54 10.53
N ALA A 687 -23.30 -15.26 11.47
CA ALA A 687 -22.16 -16.10 11.77
C ALA A 687 -22.37 -17.07 12.96
N VAL A 688 -23.39 -16.86 13.82
CA VAL A 688 -23.61 -17.62 15.07
C VAL A 688 -23.49 -19.14 14.85
N ASP A 689 -24.25 -19.71 13.92
CA ASP A 689 -24.31 -21.17 13.69
C ASP A 689 -23.36 -21.66 12.59
N ARG A 690 -22.28 -20.91 12.33
CA ARG A 690 -21.32 -21.21 11.25
C ARG A 690 -20.01 -21.79 11.79
N PRO A 691 -19.11 -22.32 10.95
CA PRO A 691 -17.77 -22.70 11.40
C PRO A 691 -17.08 -21.59 12.19
N GLN A 692 -16.34 -21.97 13.23
CA GLN A 692 -15.73 -21.03 14.20
C GLN A 692 -14.96 -19.89 13.53
N ARG A 693 -14.22 -20.17 12.45
CA ARG A 693 -13.46 -19.16 11.70
C ARG A 693 -14.30 -17.96 11.26
N TYR A 694 -15.56 -18.15 10.85
CA TYR A 694 -16.39 -17.03 10.40
C TYR A 694 -16.84 -16.16 11.58
N ARG A 695 -17.15 -16.76 12.73
CA ARG A 695 -17.44 -16.02 13.97
C ARG A 695 -16.22 -15.21 14.40
N ASP A 696 -15.06 -15.84 14.43
CA ASP A 696 -13.81 -15.23 14.86
C ASP A 696 -13.42 -14.04 13.98
N ARG A 697 -13.59 -14.15 12.66
CA ARG A 697 -13.31 -13.07 11.69
C ARG A 697 -14.22 -11.86 11.87
N VAL A 698 -15.53 -12.08 12.09
CA VAL A 698 -16.47 -10.99 12.35
C VAL A 698 -16.20 -10.36 13.72
N GLN A 699 -15.93 -11.18 14.74
CA GLN A 699 -15.58 -10.69 16.09
C GLN A 699 -14.29 -9.87 16.07
N PHE A 700 -13.28 -10.31 15.31
CA PHE A 700 -12.01 -9.58 15.17
C PHE A 700 -12.21 -8.19 14.55
N ALA A 701 -13.05 -8.08 13.50
CA ALA A 701 -13.42 -6.79 12.92
C ALA A 701 -14.17 -5.90 13.93
N ARG A 702 -15.09 -6.48 14.71
CA ARG A 702 -15.84 -5.76 15.75
C ARG A 702 -14.94 -5.25 16.87
N ASP A 703 -14.06 -6.09 17.39
CA ASP A 703 -13.10 -5.74 18.44
C ASP A 703 -12.13 -4.66 17.95
N GLY A 704 -11.70 -4.75 16.68
CA GLY A 704 -10.89 -3.72 16.03
C GLY A 704 -11.60 -2.37 15.92
N LEU A 705 -12.89 -2.37 15.55
CA LEU A 705 -13.65 -1.12 15.42
C LEU A 705 -13.83 -0.47 16.80
N LEU A 706 -14.16 -1.28 17.81
CA LEU A 706 -14.33 -0.84 19.18
C LEU A 706 -13.02 -0.29 19.76
N TRP A 707 -11.89 -0.95 19.49
CA TRP A 707 -10.55 -0.45 19.83
C TRP A 707 -10.29 0.91 19.21
N GLY A 708 -10.48 1.03 17.90
CA GLY A 708 -10.29 2.28 17.17
C GLY A 708 -11.18 3.41 17.67
N GLN A 709 -12.45 3.13 17.95
CA GLN A 709 -13.41 4.10 18.49
C GLN A 709 -13.01 4.59 19.88
N ARG A 710 -12.74 3.67 20.82
CA ARG A 710 -12.36 4.01 22.20
C ARG A 710 -11.06 4.79 22.25
N ARG A 711 -10.10 4.44 21.38
CA ARG A 711 -8.87 5.20 21.24
C ARG A 711 -9.12 6.60 20.69
N ALA A 712 -9.90 6.71 19.63
CA ALA A 712 -10.24 8.02 19.05
C ALA A 712 -10.97 8.91 20.06
N SER A 713 -11.89 8.39 20.87
CA SER A 713 -12.58 9.18 21.90
C SER A 713 -11.61 9.74 22.95
N ILE A 714 -10.57 8.99 23.31
CA ILE A 714 -9.54 9.44 24.25
C ILE A 714 -8.66 10.53 23.64
N GLU A 715 -8.24 10.38 22.37
CA GLU A 715 -7.39 11.35 21.68
C GLU A 715 -8.12 12.68 21.35
N VAL A 716 -9.43 12.61 21.08
CA VAL A 716 -10.24 13.77 20.68
C VAL A 716 -10.55 14.71 21.84
N VAL A 717 -10.87 14.18 23.02
CA VAL A 717 -11.37 14.96 24.16
C VAL A 717 -10.44 16.09 24.60
N ASN A 718 -9.12 15.95 24.45
CA ASN A 718 -8.14 16.97 24.84
C ASN A 718 -7.24 17.49 23.72
N ASN A 719 -7.60 17.19 22.45
CA ASN A 719 -6.78 17.50 21.27
C ASN A 719 -5.32 17.04 21.46
N PHE A 720 -5.15 15.83 22.01
CA PHE A 720 -3.92 15.39 22.65
C PHE A 720 -3.48 14.06 22.06
N ARG A 721 -2.21 13.93 21.67
CA ARG A 721 -1.62 12.66 21.26
C ARG A 721 -1.11 11.93 22.50
N LEU A 722 -2.04 11.41 23.31
CA LEU A 722 -1.78 10.79 24.61
C LEU A 722 -0.79 9.61 24.59
N PHE A 723 -0.47 9.05 23.43
CA PHE A 723 0.30 7.83 23.29
C PHE A 723 1.82 8.00 23.10
N ARG A 724 2.38 9.21 23.25
CA ARG A 724 3.83 9.41 23.33
C ARG A 724 4.21 9.97 24.69
N PRO A 725 5.02 9.27 25.51
CA PRO A 725 5.42 9.74 26.84
C PRO A 725 6.01 11.16 26.88
N GLY A 726 6.72 11.57 25.82
CA GLY A 726 7.30 12.92 25.72
C GLY A 726 6.33 14.02 25.28
N ASP A 727 5.11 13.70 24.84
CA ASP A 727 4.12 14.72 24.50
C ASP A 727 3.43 15.30 25.75
N LEU A 728 3.32 14.51 26.82
CA LEU A 728 2.68 14.91 28.09
C LEU A 728 3.46 16.02 28.83
N THR A 729 4.77 16.08 28.66
CA THR A 729 5.65 17.02 29.37
C THR A 729 5.87 18.34 28.63
N LYS A 730 5.23 18.54 27.46
CA LYS A 730 5.34 19.80 26.71
C LYS A 730 4.63 20.92 27.45
N GLU A 731 5.24 22.11 27.51
CA GLU A 731 4.68 23.30 28.20
C GLU A 731 3.25 23.64 27.76
N VAL A 732 2.92 23.46 26.48
CA VAL A 732 1.57 23.70 25.91
C VAL A 732 0.45 22.84 26.52
N ASN A 733 0.82 21.89 27.36
CA ASN A 733 -0.06 20.92 28.00
C ASN A 733 -0.21 21.12 29.51
N LYS A 734 0.50 22.07 30.12
CA LYS A 734 0.29 22.46 31.53
C LYS A 734 -1.04 23.22 31.70
N GLY A 735 -1.71 23.03 32.85
CA GLY A 735 -2.95 23.74 33.20
C GLY A 735 -4.21 23.32 32.43
N ARG A 736 -4.17 22.26 31.60
CA ARG A 736 -5.36 21.73 30.92
C ARG A 736 -6.19 20.85 31.86
N ASP A 737 -7.51 20.88 31.72
CA ASP A 737 -8.39 19.93 32.41
C ASP A 737 -8.32 18.55 31.71
N TYR A 738 -7.87 17.54 32.46
CA TYR A 738 -7.78 16.17 31.98
C TYR A 738 -8.88 15.25 32.52
N SER A 739 -9.84 15.75 33.28
CA SER A 739 -10.84 14.95 34.00
C SER A 739 -11.62 14.01 33.07
N GLN A 740 -12.05 14.50 31.92
CA GLN A 740 -12.78 13.69 30.93
C GLN A 740 -11.89 12.63 30.28
N ALA A 741 -10.61 12.94 29.99
CA ALA A 741 -9.67 11.96 29.45
C ALA A 741 -9.32 10.88 30.48
N ILE A 742 -9.11 11.25 31.75
CA ILE A 742 -8.91 10.33 32.88
C ILE A 742 -10.09 9.36 32.96
N GLN A 743 -11.32 9.89 32.98
CA GLN A 743 -12.54 9.08 33.05
C GLN A 743 -12.63 8.09 31.88
N LEU A 744 -12.40 8.55 30.65
CA LEU A 744 -12.42 7.69 29.46
C LEU A 744 -11.30 6.64 29.51
N ILE A 745 -10.11 7.00 29.97
CA ILE A 745 -9.01 6.04 30.13
C ILE A 745 -9.41 4.95 31.15
N GLU A 746 -9.92 5.33 32.31
CA GLU A 746 -10.33 4.39 33.36
C GLU A 746 -11.45 3.46 32.90
N GLN A 747 -12.47 4.00 32.22
CA GLN A 747 -13.58 3.22 31.66
C GLN A 747 -13.14 2.20 30.60
N ASN A 748 -12.06 2.49 29.86
CA ASN A 748 -11.60 1.65 28.75
C ASN A 748 -10.39 0.79 29.08
N ARG A 749 -9.74 1.00 30.24
CA ARG A 749 -8.50 0.35 30.66
C ARG A 749 -8.59 -1.18 30.58
N GLU A 750 -9.63 -1.76 31.17
CA GLU A 750 -9.79 -3.22 31.22
C GLU A 750 -10.05 -3.82 29.84
N PHE A 751 -10.85 -3.13 29.01
CA PHE A 751 -11.07 -3.55 27.63
C PHE A 751 -9.76 -3.60 26.83
N PHE A 752 -8.94 -2.55 26.93
CA PHE A 752 -7.65 -2.53 26.25
C PHE A 752 -6.74 -3.67 26.73
N ARG A 753 -6.65 -3.90 28.05
CA ARG A 753 -5.89 -4.99 28.65
C ARG A 753 -6.31 -6.36 28.10
N GLN A 754 -7.61 -6.67 28.14
CA GLN A 754 -8.17 -7.93 27.64
C GLN A 754 -7.96 -8.10 26.14
N THR A 755 -8.10 -7.04 25.36
CA THR A 755 -7.89 -7.07 23.91
C THR A 755 -6.43 -7.36 23.56
N ILE A 756 -5.48 -6.78 24.31
CA ILE A 756 -4.05 -7.05 24.15
C ILE A 756 -3.70 -8.48 24.58
N GLU A 757 -4.28 -8.96 25.68
CA GLU A 757 -4.08 -10.35 26.14
C GLU A 757 -4.55 -11.36 25.09
N LYS A 758 -5.66 -11.05 24.40
CA LYS A 758 -6.23 -11.90 23.34
C LYS A 758 -5.52 -11.80 21.99
N TYR A 759 -5.06 -10.61 21.61
CA TYR A 759 -4.62 -10.30 20.23
C TYR A 759 -3.20 -9.73 20.12
N GLY A 760 -2.48 -9.58 21.23
CA GLY A 760 -1.14 -9.03 21.27
C GLY A 760 -0.16 -9.80 20.38
N THR A 761 0.86 -9.12 19.87
CA THR A 761 1.81 -9.67 18.88
C THR A 761 2.63 -10.87 19.35
N GLY A 762 2.59 -11.26 20.62
CA GLY A 762 3.34 -12.39 21.18
C GLY A 762 2.68 -13.76 20.94
N GLY A 763 3.21 -14.54 19.99
CA GLY A 763 3.11 -16.01 20.04
C GLY A 763 1.83 -16.71 19.57
N HIS A 764 0.73 -16.02 19.24
CA HIS A 764 -0.46 -16.74 18.74
C HIS A 764 -0.26 -17.30 17.33
N GLU A 765 -0.50 -18.59 17.13
CA GLU A 765 -0.50 -19.23 15.80
C GLU A 765 -1.77 -18.90 15.00
N TYR A 766 -2.85 -18.50 15.68
CA TYR A 766 -4.17 -18.29 15.07
C TYR A 766 -4.50 -16.80 14.85
N TRP A 767 -4.41 -15.96 15.88
CA TRP A 767 -4.86 -14.57 15.81
C TRP A 767 -3.84 -13.62 15.19
N PRO A 768 -4.20 -12.81 14.17
CA PRO A 768 -3.39 -11.68 13.73
C PRO A 768 -3.29 -10.62 14.83
N ALA A 769 -2.28 -9.76 14.71
CA ALA A 769 -2.14 -8.62 15.59
C ALA A 769 -3.27 -7.61 15.36
N LEU A 770 -4.01 -7.29 16.43
CA LEU A 770 -4.92 -6.14 16.44
C LEU A 770 -4.15 -4.85 16.76
N THR A 771 -3.12 -4.96 17.60
CA THR A 771 -2.20 -3.87 17.96
C THR A 771 -0.81 -4.44 18.27
N PRO A 772 0.29 -3.76 17.93
CA PRO A 772 1.64 -4.15 18.33
C PRO A 772 1.84 -3.98 19.84
N THR A 773 2.61 -4.90 20.42
CA THR A 773 2.95 -4.89 21.86
C THR A 773 3.73 -3.64 22.29
N TYR A 774 4.56 -3.06 21.41
CA TYR A 774 5.30 -1.82 21.73
C TYR A 774 4.45 -0.55 21.64
N PHE A 775 3.29 -0.62 20.98
CA PHE A 775 2.26 0.43 21.02
C PHE A 775 1.12 0.11 21.98
N VAL A 776 1.27 -0.95 22.80
CA VAL A 776 0.35 -1.17 23.91
C VAL A 776 0.32 0.12 24.71
N PRO A 777 -0.86 0.75 24.80
CA PRO A 777 -1.05 1.86 25.70
C PRO A 777 -0.41 1.52 27.05
N GLN A 778 0.56 2.30 27.50
CA GLN A 778 1.03 2.21 28.88
C GLN A 778 -0.02 2.90 29.75
N ILE A 779 -1.27 2.41 29.70
CA ILE A 779 -2.46 3.08 30.21
C ILE A 779 -2.25 3.54 31.62
N ASP A 780 -1.60 2.69 32.41
CA ASP A 780 -1.31 2.91 33.83
C ASP A 780 -0.31 4.04 34.01
N ARG A 781 0.83 4.00 33.30
CA ARG A 781 1.82 5.08 33.33
C ARG A 781 1.28 6.40 32.79
N MET A 782 0.42 6.35 31.77
CA MET A 782 -0.23 7.52 31.20
C MET A 782 -1.22 8.14 32.19
N LEU A 783 -2.06 7.31 32.81
CA LEU A 783 -3.02 7.73 33.82
C LEU A 783 -2.31 8.36 35.03
N GLU A 784 -1.22 7.74 35.50
CA GLU A 784 -0.37 8.30 36.54
C GLU A 784 0.26 9.64 36.14
N ALA A 785 0.80 9.74 34.92
CA ALA A 785 1.41 10.96 34.42
C ALA A 785 0.41 12.12 34.29
N ILE A 786 -0.79 11.84 33.79
CA ILE A 786 -1.86 12.84 33.63
C ILE A 786 -2.41 13.30 34.98
N LYS A 787 -2.60 12.37 35.93
CA LYS A 787 -3.01 12.72 37.31
C LYS A 787 -1.99 13.66 37.97
N LYS A 788 -0.69 13.37 37.84
CA LYS A 788 0.39 14.25 38.31
C LYS A 788 0.40 15.63 37.65
N LEU A 789 0.03 15.71 36.36
CA LEU A 789 -0.09 17.00 35.65
C LEU A 789 -1.30 17.82 36.12
N GLY A 790 -2.42 17.16 36.47
CA GLY A 790 -3.59 17.81 37.06
C GLY A 790 -3.34 18.33 38.49
N ASP A 791 -2.50 17.64 39.25
CA ASP A 791 -2.15 17.99 40.63
C ASP A 791 -1.05 19.08 40.72
N SER A 792 -0.38 19.42 39.61
CA SER A 792 0.80 20.31 39.63
C SER A 792 0.53 21.81 39.43
N GLY A 793 -0.73 22.25 39.39
CA GLY A 793 -1.11 23.67 39.37
C GLY A 793 -0.84 24.37 38.05
#